data_AF-A0A1M7LDH1-F1
#
_entry.id   AF-A0A1M7LDH1-F1
#
_cell.length_a   1.000
_cell.length_b   1.000
_cell.length_c   1.000
_cell.angle_alpha   90.00
_cell.angle_beta   90.00
_cell.angle_gamma   90.00
#
_symmetry.space_group_name_H-M   'P 1'
#
loop_
_entity.id
_entity.type
_entity.pdbx_description
1 polymer ?
#
loop_
_entity_poly.entity_id
_entity_poly.type
_entity_poly.pdbx_seq_one_letter_code
_entity_poly.pdbx_strand_id
1 'polypeptide(L)'
;MKRPFILSVMATGLSLCSSFSQAQILPLPLTGPAYAVANEAYAAYNRKDYDLAIAKAREALRQREDADQLRKLIALAERDKDRRDHPQRYPAARPKPGYLEGNLALRAYANRDYERSAQHARKAVAQAPKNLDYRMMLIEALQRQQRLDEAQVAIDEATQAVGPQPALTRRQQAIQEQLAENTAASGYAALARGDSETAVSEARDAVRRFPRQVAYRKLLVSALIAQQQFSEARSAATEALALNGNDATLLVQRGQMRQRLGDTSGARQDFAQALAVGNLSLREQASLYAAMGQPKEAMLRMQKARDAGELHPGDEVQLAYMLSQAGDDRGALNEFKRVDRQFGLKPKEVQDAAYSAMRNDDDAQAIAYFRRVLDYQQTGDLRMPDQQVFDTRRAVSDLSREWGVTNTTTYRGASTSSGLNGAPGGNSDSVQNSTEVFWRPFGYRNARFVELYGRVTDTLWSKESSADTGADALQGALGVRVKPFSSVNVIGALERTFPIGRSNIDGDWLVRLGYGSSIGTDLRVDVPSWWTSQLYLEGGRYLQDKRNYFNSEWQVGRSFRLDSISPRLVVFPHVVAAVDYDSKMRSEVDALGQNRTSSGNAGGLGVGTGVRYWFREDKYKAPQSYVDFSVQYREKVFGDDRAEGVFARMTFSW
;
A
#
# COMPACT_ATOMS: atom_id res chain seq x y z
N MET A 1 42.76 66.93 12.20
CA MET A 1 41.74 67.50 13.10
C MET A 1 41.66 66.65 14.35
N LYS A 2 41.83 67.28 15.52
CA LYS A 2 41.27 66.96 16.86
C LYS A 2 41.02 65.47 17.14
N ARG A 3 42.03 64.75 17.63
CA ARG A 3 42.41 64.48 19.04
C ARG A 3 41.60 63.34 19.73
N PRO A 4 42.30 62.50 20.52
CA PRO A 4 42.02 61.07 20.74
C PRO A 4 41.74 60.77 22.24
N PHE A 5 41.71 59.51 22.69
CA PHE A 5 42.13 58.96 24.02
C PHE A 5 41.61 57.50 24.13
N ILE A 6 42.39 56.41 23.98
CA ILE A 6 43.40 55.75 24.87
C ILE A 6 42.76 55.25 26.19
N LEU A 7 42.46 53.95 26.38
CA LEU A 7 43.28 52.77 26.80
C LEU A 7 43.38 52.57 28.32
N SER A 8 43.21 51.30 28.76
CA SER A 8 43.80 50.64 29.95
C SER A 8 43.27 51.00 31.34
N VAL A 9 43.42 50.24 32.43
CA VAL A 9 43.76 48.86 32.88
C VAL A 9 43.46 48.89 34.40
N MET A 10 43.30 47.72 35.01
CA MET A 10 43.14 47.38 36.43
C MET A 10 43.70 48.31 37.54
N ALA A 11 43.09 48.11 38.72
CA ALA A 11 43.71 47.88 40.05
C ALA A 11 43.72 49.02 41.10
N THR A 12 43.07 48.70 42.24
CA THR A 12 43.48 48.93 43.65
C THR A 12 43.72 50.34 44.22
N GLY A 13 43.24 50.53 45.46
CA GLY A 13 43.73 51.55 46.42
C GLY A 13 42.64 52.56 46.84
N LEU A 14 41.91 52.39 47.96
CA LEU A 14 42.24 52.74 49.35
C LEU A 14 42.64 54.20 49.62
N SER A 15 41.97 54.78 50.64
CA SER A 15 42.20 56.05 51.38
C SER A 15 41.25 57.20 50.99
N LEU A 16 40.21 57.51 51.77
CA LEU A 16 40.14 58.17 53.11
C LEU A 16 40.06 59.72 53.01
N CYS A 17 38.90 60.26 53.41
CA CYS A 17 38.73 61.34 54.41
C CYS A 17 37.28 61.85 54.36
N SER A 18 36.42 61.58 55.37
CA SER A 18 36.33 62.22 56.70
C SER A 18 35.48 63.48 56.68
N SER A 19 34.19 63.32 57.01
CA SER A 19 33.37 64.40 57.58
C SER A 19 32.91 63.94 58.96
N PHE A 20 33.38 64.66 59.97
CA PHE A 20 33.14 64.41 61.39
C PHE A 20 31.65 64.33 61.71
N SER A 21 31.24 63.23 62.33
CA SER A 21 30.03 63.16 63.16
C SER A 21 30.40 62.41 64.44
N GLN A 22 30.08 63.05 65.57
CA GLN A 22 30.20 62.64 66.97
C GLN A 22 30.98 61.35 67.27
N ALA A 23 32.04 61.48 68.08
CA ALA A 23 32.67 60.37 68.78
C ALA A 23 31.63 59.61 69.62
N GLN A 24 30.97 58.63 69.02
CA GLN A 24 30.21 57.61 69.70
C GLN A 24 31.25 56.64 70.24
N ILE A 25 31.45 56.65 71.55
CA ILE A 25 32.30 55.70 72.25
C ILE A 25 31.74 54.31 71.92
N LEU A 26 32.37 53.61 70.96
CA LEU A 26 32.05 52.22 70.67
C LEU A 26 32.48 51.41 71.90
N PRO A 27 31.59 50.65 72.55
CA PRO A 27 32.00 49.79 73.64
C PRO A 27 33.05 48.82 73.09
N LEU A 28 34.20 48.71 73.77
CA LEU A 28 35.25 47.77 73.40
C LEU A 28 34.63 46.36 73.21
N PRO A 29 35.16 45.47 72.36
CA PRO A 29 34.78 44.06 72.36
C PRO A 29 35.21 43.40 73.68
N LEU A 30 34.36 42.57 74.30
CA LEU A 30 34.75 41.79 75.50
C LEU A 30 35.96 40.90 75.13
N THR A 31 37.09 41.06 75.81
CA THR A 31 38.31 40.25 75.62
C THR A 31 38.88 39.87 76.99
N GLY A 32 39.65 38.77 77.08
CA GLY A 32 40.23 38.28 78.34
C GLY A 32 39.27 37.43 79.20
N PRO A 33 39.54 37.25 80.51
CA PRO A 33 38.75 36.39 81.40
C PRO A 33 37.26 36.74 81.45
N ALA A 34 36.92 38.03 81.36
CA ALA A 34 35.54 38.52 81.31
C ALA A 34 34.77 38.02 80.07
N TYR A 35 35.47 37.81 78.94
CA TYR A 35 34.86 37.26 77.73
C TYR A 35 34.48 35.79 77.88
N ALA A 36 35.30 34.97 78.54
CA ALA A 36 35.00 33.57 78.78
C ALA A 36 33.73 33.42 79.63
N VAL A 37 33.64 34.20 80.72
CA VAL A 37 32.47 34.23 81.61
C VAL A 37 31.23 34.80 80.88
N ALA A 38 31.39 35.82 80.04
CA ALA A 38 30.32 36.34 79.19
C ALA A 38 29.80 35.28 78.21
N ASN A 39 30.70 34.52 77.57
CA ASN A 39 30.33 33.49 76.61
C ASN A 39 29.62 32.31 77.31
N GLU A 40 30.05 31.95 78.51
CA GLU A 40 29.31 31.02 79.38
C GLU A 40 27.91 31.54 79.72
N ALA A 41 27.76 32.84 79.97
CA ALA A 41 26.46 33.44 80.23
C ALA A 41 25.52 33.34 79.00
N TYR A 42 26.02 33.64 77.80
CA TYR A 42 25.24 33.46 76.56
C TYR A 42 24.92 31.99 76.27
N ALA A 43 25.88 31.07 76.53
CA ALA A 43 25.65 29.64 76.37
C ALA A 43 24.62 29.10 77.37
N ALA A 44 24.66 29.54 78.62
CA ALA A 44 23.67 29.20 79.64
C ALA A 44 22.28 29.73 79.27
N TYR A 45 22.20 30.97 78.76
CA TYR A 45 20.96 31.56 78.27
C TYR A 45 20.36 30.74 77.11
N ASN A 46 21.19 30.32 76.16
CA ASN A 46 20.74 29.47 75.04
C ASN A 46 20.25 28.08 75.49
N ARG A 47 20.81 27.53 76.57
CA ARG A 47 20.33 26.30 77.21
C ARG A 47 19.09 26.49 78.09
N LYS A 48 18.56 27.72 78.16
CA LYS A 48 17.43 28.13 79.03
C LYS A 48 17.71 28.01 80.52
N ASP A 49 18.99 27.93 80.89
CA ASP A 49 19.43 28.01 82.29
C ASP A 49 19.61 29.49 82.65
N TYR A 50 18.47 30.16 82.85
CA TYR A 50 18.44 31.60 83.03
C TYR A 50 19.08 32.05 84.36
N ASP A 51 19.04 31.21 85.39
CA ASP A 51 19.70 31.46 86.68
C ASP A 51 21.22 31.56 86.52
N LEU A 52 21.81 30.55 85.87
CA LEU A 52 23.23 30.53 85.58
C LEU A 52 23.62 31.65 84.62
N ALA A 53 22.78 31.93 83.61
CA ALA A 53 23.02 33.02 82.67
C ALA A 53 23.08 34.38 83.36
N ILE A 54 22.15 34.67 84.29
CA ILE A 54 22.15 35.92 85.07
C ILE A 54 23.38 36.00 85.97
N ALA A 55 23.70 34.92 86.69
CA ALA A 55 24.85 34.88 87.59
C ALA A 55 26.17 35.13 86.84
N LYS A 56 26.37 34.44 85.72
CA LYS A 56 27.56 34.59 84.87
C LYS A 56 27.60 35.93 84.16
N ALA A 57 26.47 36.44 83.67
CA ALA A 57 26.43 37.76 83.05
C ALA A 57 26.73 38.88 84.06
N ARG A 58 26.25 38.77 85.32
CA ARG A 58 26.60 39.71 86.41
C ARG A 58 28.07 39.58 86.84
N GLU A 59 28.63 38.37 86.82
CA GLU A 59 30.05 38.13 87.07
C GLU A 59 30.93 38.79 85.98
N ALA A 60 30.57 38.61 84.71
CA ALA A 60 31.24 39.28 83.60
C ALA A 60 31.07 40.81 83.63
N LEU A 61 29.90 41.31 84.06
CA LEU A 61 29.63 42.75 84.21
C LEU A 61 30.46 43.39 85.35
N ARG A 62 30.75 42.65 86.43
CA ARG A 62 31.63 43.12 87.52
C ARG A 62 33.07 43.31 87.08
N GLN A 63 33.54 42.51 86.14
CA GLN A 63 34.87 42.66 85.56
C GLN A 63 34.90 43.78 84.50
N ARG A 64 33.73 44.19 84.01
CA ARG A 64 33.60 45.12 82.90
C ARG A 64 32.24 45.83 82.90
N GLU A 65 32.17 46.93 83.63
CA GLU A 65 30.92 47.63 83.90
C GLU A 65 30.31 48.33 82.67
N ASP A 66 31.10 48.53 81.60
CA ASP A 66 30.71 49.22 80.36
C ASP A 66 30.00 48.33 79.31
N ALA A 67 29.82 47.04 79.60
CA ALA A 67 29.22 46.08 78.66
C ALA A 67 27.67 46.14 78.65
N ASP A 68 27.12 47.09 77.90
CA ASP A 68 25.65 47.22 77.73
C ASP A 68 24.99 45.96 77.17
N GLN A 69 25.72 45.14 76.39
CA GLN A 69 25.23 43.86 75.88
C GLN A 69 24.96 42.84 77.00
N LEU A 70 25.78 42.83 78.07
CA LEU A 70 25.58 41.96 79.23
C LEU A 70 24.42 42.44 80.10
N ARG A 71 24.24 43.76 80.23
CA ARG A 71 23.04 44.33 80.88
C ARG A 71 21.76 43.93 80.16
N LYS A 72 21.77 43.99 78.81
CA LYS A 72 20.66 43.50 77.98
C LYS A 72 20.44 41.99 78.12
N LEU A 73 21.50 41.19 78.19
CA LEU A 73 21.40 39.75 78.42
C LEU A 73 20.80 39.45 79.80
N ILE A 74 21.24 40.15 80.86
CA ILE A 74 20.66 40.01 82.21
C ILE A 74 19.17 40.36 82.18
N ALA A 75 18.80 41.50 81.58
CA ALA A 75 17.38 41.89 81.48
C ALA A 75 16.55 40.87 80.68
N LEU A 76 17.09 40.29 79.60
CA LEU A 76 16.44 39.21 78.84
C LEU A 76 16.31 37.93 79.67
N ALA A 77 17.39 37.53 80.34
CA ALA A 77 17.44 36.32 81.15
C ALA A 77 16.54 36.44 82.39
N GLU A 78 16.47 37.60 83.04
CA GLU A 78 15.53 37.89 84.13
C GLU A 78 14.09 37.85 83.64
N ARG A 79 13.78 38.48 82.51
CA ARG A 79 12.44 38.41 81.90
C ARG A 79 12.03 36.98 81.56
N ASP A 80 12.94 36.20 80.97
CA ASP A 80 12.63 34.84 80.53
C ASP A 80 12.65 33.83 81.71
N LYS A 81 13.44 34.10 82.75
CA LYS A 81 13.35 33.44 84.07
C LYS A 81 12.01 33.72 84.73
N ASP A 82 11.59 34.98 84.80
CA ASP A 82 10.30 35.39 85.38
C ASP A 82 9.12 34.73 84.63
N ARG A 83 9.23 34.60 83.30
CA ARG A 83 8.28 33.81 82.47
C ARG A 83 8.29 32.31 82.79
N ARG A 84 9.45 31.73 83.11
CA ARG A 84 9.60 30.30 83.48
C ARG A 84 9.04 30.03 84.88
N ASP A 85 9.35 30.89 85.85
CA ASP A 85 9.03 30.69 87.27
C ASP A 85 7.60 31.15 87.61
N HIS A 86 7.06 32.11 86.85
CA HIS A 86 5.69 32.61 87.01
C HIS A 86 4.86 32.45 85.70
N PRO A 87 4.62 31.21 85.24
CA PRO A 87 3.90 30.95 83.99
C PRO A 87 2.44 31.47 84.01
N GLN A 88 1.89 31.73 85.19
CA GLN A 88 0.56 32.31 85.39
C GLN A 88 0.48 33.81 85.03
N ARG A 89 1.60 34.56 85.16
CA ARG A 89 1.70 36.00 84.79
C ARG A 89 1.91 36.22 83.30
N TYR A 90 2.44 35.22 82.60
CA TYR A 90 2.73 35.25 81.17
C TYR A 90 2.01 34.10 80.47
N PRO A 91 0.68 34.18 80.30
CA PRO A 91 -0.05 33.16 79.56
C PRO A 91 0.62 32.97 78.20
N ALA A 92 0.87 31.71 77.83
CA ALA A 92 1.46 31.37 76.55
C ALA A 92 0.73 32.16 75.46
N ALA A 93 1.49 32.94 74.67
CA ALA A 93 0.90 33.68 73.57
C ALA A 93 0.05 32.69 72.76
N ARG A 94 -1.25 32.99 72.63
CA ARG A 94 -2.15 32.10 71.91
C ARG A 94 -1.49 31.81 70.55
N PRO A 95 -1.29 30.54 70.18
CA PRO A 95 -0.65 30.20 68.92
C PRO A 95 -1.34 30.99 67.82
N LYS A 96 -0.56 31.58 66.90
CA LYS A 96 -1.15 32.23 65.73
C LYS A 96 -2.13 31.24 65.09
N PRO A 97 -3.30 31.69 64.60
CA PRO A 97 -4.28 30.80 64.00
C PRO A 97 -3.62 29.86 62.98
N GLY A 98 -3.90 28.56 63.08
CA GLY A 98 -3.34 27.53 62.20
C GLY A 98 -1.93 27.03 62.53
N TYR A 99 -1.20 27.61 63.50
CA TYR A 99 0.20 27.25 63.78
C TYR A 99 0.41 25.80 64.23
N LEU A 100 -0.45 25.28 65.10
CA LEU A 100 -0.36 23.89 65.57
C LEU A 100 -0.58 22.90 64.43
N GLU A 101 -1.65 23.12 63.67
CA GLU A 101 -1.99 22.30 62.50
C GLU A 101 -0.92 22.41 61.39
N GLY A 102 -0.36 23.60 61.16
CA GLY A 102 0.74 23.80 60.20
C GLY A 102 2.01 23.02 60.57
N ASN A 103 2.36 22.96 61.86
CA ASN A 103 3.49 22.14 62.33
C ASN A 103 3.22 20.63 62.20
N LEU A 104 1.99 20.19 62.47
CA LEU A 104 1.60 18.79 62.26
C LEU A 104 1.67 18.43 60.77
N ALA A 105 1.22 19.33 59.88
CA ALA A 105 1.34 19.15 58.44
C ALA A 105 2.80 19.01 58.00
N LEU A 106 3.69 19.92 58.44
CA LEU A 106 5.11 19.87 58.12
C LEU A 106 5.78 18.57 58.59
N ARG A 107 5.47 18.11 59.81
CA ARG A 107 5.99 16.84 60.34
C ARG A 107 5.51 15.63 59.54
N ALA A 108 4.22 15.60 59.20
CA ALA A 108 3.66 14.54 58.36
C ALA A 108 4.32 14.54 56.97
N TYR A 109 4.52 15.72 56.36
CA TYR A 109 5.22 15.87 55.09
C TYR A 109 6.67 15.35 55.16
N ALA A 110 7.41 15.70 56.21
CA ALA A 110 8.78 15.24 56.42
C ALA A 110 8.85 13.70 56.55
N ASN A 111 7.82 13.08 57.13
CA ASN A 111 7.68 11.62 57.24
C ASN A 111 7.15 10.96 55.95
N ARG A 112 6.97 11.71 54.85
CA ARG A 112 6.35 11.26 53.59
C ARG A 112 4.89 10.80 53.74
N ASP A 113 4.24 11.14 54.84
CA ASP A 113 2.80 10.95 55.06
C ASP A 113 2.03 12.12 54.46
N TYR A 114 1.97 12.14 53.12
CA TYR A 114 1.40 13.26 52.38
C TYR A 114 -0.10 13.41 52.58
N GLU A 115 -0.82 12.31 52.85
CA GLU A 115 -2.25 12.33 53.11
C GLU A 115 -2.55 13.07 54.42
N ARG A 116 -1.90 12.70 55.54
CA ARG A 116 -2.06 13.42 56.81
C ARG A 116 -1.54 14.84 56.70
N SER A 117 -0.45 15.06 55.96
CA SER A 117 0.05 16.41 55.68
C SER A 117 -1.03 17.29 55.05
N ALA A 118 -1.72 16.79 54.02
CA ALA A 118 -2.81 17.53 53.36
C ALA A 118 -3.99 17.78 54.31
N GLN A 119 -4.37 16.80 55.14
CA GLN A 119 -5.45 16.98 56.13
C GLN A 119 -5.13 18.08 57.16
N HIS A 120 -3.94 18.05 57.75
CA HIS A 120 -3.49 19.08 58.69
C HIS A 120 -3.32 20.44 58.00
N ALA A 121 -2.79 20.48 56.78
CA ALA A 121 -2.65 21.71 56.01
C ALA A 121 -4.01 22.36 55.71
N ARG A 122 -5.05 21.58 55.36
CA ARG A 122 -6.43 22.09 55.20
C ARG A 122 -6.95 22.75 56.48
N LYS A 123 -6.75 22.12 57.64
CA LYS A 123 -7.13 22.70 58.94
C LYS A 123 -6.35 23.99 59.25
N ALA A 124 -5.07 24.02 58.93
CA ALA A 124 -4.23 25.21 59.09
C ALA A 124 -4.71 26.36 58.19
N VAL A 125 -5.06 26.08 56.93
CA VAL A 125 -5.63 27.05 55.98
C VAL A 125 -6.99 27.55 56.46
N ALA A 126 -7.85 26.68 57.00
CA ALA A 126 -9.15 27.10 57.54
C ALA A 126 -9.02 28.10 58.70
N GLN A 127 -8.00 27.93 59.55
CA GLN A 127 -7.73 28.85 60.66
C GLN A 127 -7.01 30.14 60.23
N ALA A 128 -6.22 30.09 59.15
CA ALA A 128 -5.52 31.26 58.60
C ALA A 128 -5.61 31.31 57.06
N PRO A 129 -6.74 31.74 56.48
CA PRO A 129 -7.01 31.63 55.05
C PRO A 129 -6.07 32.43 54.14
N LYS A 130 -5.36 33.43 54.67
CA LYS A 130 -4.40 34.26 53.92
C LYS A 130 -2.93 33.85 54.13
N ASN A 131 -2.67 32.76 54.86
CA ASN A 131 -1.30 32.28 55.07
C ASN A 131 -0.84 31.49 53.83
N LEU A 132 0.14 32.03 53.10
CA LEU A 132 0.68 31.41 51.88
C LEU A 132 1.42 30.10 52.18
N ASP A 133 2.16 30.00 53.28
CA ASP A 133 2.96 28.81 53.60
C ASP A 133 2.07 27.58 53.84
N TYR A 134 0.94 27.74 54.55
CA TYR A 134 -0.01 26.64 54.77
C TYR A 134 -0.68 26.20 53.47
N ARG A 135 -0.97 27.14 52.57
CA ARG A 135 -1.53 26.83 51.26
C ARG A 135 -0.51 26.12 50.37
N MET A 136 0.74 26.58 50.37
CA MET A 136 1.85 25.90 49.66
C MET A 136 2.07 24.48 50.18
N MET A 137 2.02 24.28 51.50
CA MET A 137 2.11 22.94 52.12
C MET A 137 0.98 22.01 51.64
N LEU A 138 -0.25 22.52 51.55
CA LEU A 138 -1.39 21.76 51.03
C LEU A 138 -1.18 21.37 49.56
N ILE A 139 -0.81 22.35 48.73
CA ILE A 139 -0.57 22.13 47.29
C ILE A 139 0.54 21.10 47.07
N GLU A 140 1.65 21.20 47.80
CA GLU A 140 2.75 20.26 47.70
C GLU A 140 2.39 18.85 48.16
N ALA A 141 1.65 18.74 49.27
CA ALA A 141 1.19 17.45 49.76
C ALA A 141 0.24 16.76 48.76
N LEU A 142 -0.64 17.52 48.11
CA LEU A 142 -1.54 17.00 47.05
C LEU A 142 -0.77 16.62 45.79
N GLN A 143 0.20 17.43 45.36
CA GLN A 143 1.06 17.13 44.21
C GLN A 143 1.85 15.83 44.44
N ARG A 144 2.42 15.62 45.64
CA ARG A 144 3.15 14.40 45.99
C ARG A 144 2.28 13.14 46.01
N GLN A 145 0.97 13.29 46.22
CA GLN A 145 -0.01 12.20 46.13
C GLN A 145 -0.47 11.91 44.70
N GLN A 146 0.02 12.61 43.67
CA GLN A 146 -0.49 12.54 42.30
C GLN A 146 -1.97 12.99 42.18
N ARG A 147 -2.52 13.67 43.20
CA ARG A 147 -3.88 14.24 43.19
C ARG A 147 -3.86 15.62 42.55
N LEU A 148 -3.48 15.66 41.28
CA LEU A 148 -3.11 16.88 40.57
C LEU A 148 -4.29 17.83 40.35
N ASP A 149 -5.50 17.30 40.13
CA ASP A 149 -6.71 18.13 40.00
C ASP A 149 -7.05 18.86 41.31
N GLU A 150 -6.94 18.17 42.45
CA GLU A 150 -7.12 18.80 43.76
C GLU A 150 -6.02 19.79 44.08
N ALA A 151 -4.79 19.50 43.66
CA ALA A 151 -3.68 20.43 43.82
C ALA A 151 -3.88 21.70 42.98
N GLN A 152 -4.46 21.57 41.77
CA GLN A 152 -4.84 22.70 40.92
C GLN A 152 -5.94 23.55 41.58
N VAL A 153 -7.00 22.93 42.11
CA VAL A 153 -8.04 23.65 42.87
C VAL A 153 -7.45 24.39 44.07
N ALA A 154 -6.53 23.75 44.81
CA ALA A 154 -5.87 24.38 45.96
C ALA A 154 -5.00 25.59 45.55
N ILE A 155 -4.39 25.58 44.36
CA ILE A 155 -3.67 26.73 43.79
C ILE A 155 -4.63 27.87 43.43
N ASP A 156 -5.76 27.56 42.82
CA ASP A 156 -6.75 28.56 42.41
C ASP A 156 -7.35 29.25 43.66
N GLU A 157 -7.71 28.46 44.68
CA GLU A 157 -8.13 28.97 45.98
C GLU A 157 -7.03 29.81 46.66
N ALA A 158 -5.77 29.40 46.54
CA ALA A 158 -4.66 30.17 47.09
C ALA A 158 -4.48 31.51 46.39
N THR A 159 -4.55 31.51 45.07
CA THR A 159 -4.46 32.72 44.24
C THR A 159 -5.60 33.68 44.53
N GLN A 160 -6.83 33.16 44.71
CA GLN A 160 -7.98 33.97 45.09
C GLN A 160 -7.83 34.60 46.49
N ALA A 161 -7.24 33.88 47.44
CA ALA A 161 -7.13 34.33 48.83
C ALA A 161 -5.98 35.33 49.08
N VAL A 162 -4.84 35.15 48.42
CA VAL A 162 -3.61 35.95 48.66
C VAL A 162 -3.15 36.78 47.46
N GLY A 163 -3.88 36.73 46.34
CA GLY A 163 -3.49 37.36 45.08
C GLY A 163 -2.46 36.56 44.29
N PRO A 164 -2.13 36.99 43.05
CA PRO A 164 -1.12 36.33 42.22
C PRO A 164 0.26 36.45 42.85
N GLN A 165 0.90 35.29 43.10
CA GLN A 165 2.25 35.19 43.67
C GLN A 165 3.16 34.42 42.69
N PRO A 166 4.43 34.84 42.48
CA PRO A 166 5.35 34.13 41.58
C PRO A 166 5.58 32.65 41.95
N ALA A 167 5.48 32.30 43.24
CA ALA A 167 5.58 30.93 43.71
C ALA A 167 4.35 30.08 43.30
N LEU A 168 3.15 30.65 43.41
CA LEU A 168 1.90 29.99 42.98
C LEU A 168 1.88 29.83 41.46
N THR A 169 2.29 30.85 40.70
CA THR A 169 2.36 30.76 39.23
C THR A 169 3.31 29.66 38.77
N ARG A 170 4.53 29.57 39.34
CA ARG A 170 5.47 28.49 39.03
C ARG A 170 4.91 27.11 39.38
N ARG A 171 4.24 27.00 40.54
CA ARG A 171 3.62 25.75 40.98
C ARG A 171 2.46 25.35 40.06
N GLN A 172 1.63 26.31 39.65
CA GLN A 172 0.53 26.11 38.71
C GLN A 172 1.04 25.56 37.39
N GLN A 173 2.09 26.16 36.84
CA GLN A 173 2.70 25.71 35.59
C GLN A 173 3.20 24.26 35.69
N ALA A 174 3.90 23.90 36.77
CA ALA A 174 4.41 22.54 36.97
C ALA A 174 3.28 21.50 37.11
N ILE A 175 2.19 21.84 37.82
CA ILE A 175 1.04 20.92 37.96
C ILE A 175 0.30 20.77 36.64
N GLN A 176 0.11 21.87 35.90
CA GLN A 176 -0.52 21.81 34.58
C GLN A 176 0.30 20.96 33.62
N GLU A 177 1.63 21.06 33.64
CA GLU A 177 2.52 20.25 32.80
C GLU A 177 2.36 18.77 33.09
N GLN A 178 2.39 18.39 34.37
CA GLN A 178 2.20 17.01 34.80
C GLN A 178 0.79 16.48 34.48
N LEU A 179 -0.25 17.31 34.62
CA LEU A 179 -1.61 16.94 34.19
C LEU A 179 -1.66 16.67 32.68
N ALA A 180 -1.07 17.56 31.87
CA ALA A 180 -1.06 17.40 30.42
C ALA A 180 -0.26 16.17 29.97
N GLU A 181 0.83 15.82 30.66
CA GLU A 181 1.56 14.57 30.44
C GLU A 181 0.68 13.34 30.71
N ASN A 182 -0.04 13.33 31.85
CA ASN A 182 -0.97 12.25 32.19
C ASN A 182 -2.12 12.13 31.18
N THR A 183 -2.71 13.26 30.78
CA THR A 183 -3.74 13.34 29.73
C THR A 183 -3.19 12.82 28.40
N ALA A 184 -1.99 13.22 27.98
CA ALA A 184 -1.37 12.72 26.76
C ALA A 184 -1.09 11.20 26.83
N ALA A 185 -0.61 10.70 27.97
CA ALA A 185 -0.41 9.27 28.20
C ALA A 185 -1.72 8.47 28.11
N SER A 186 -2.81 9.01 28.68
CA SER A 186 -4.17 8.46 28.52
C SER A 186 -4.57 8.39 27.04
N GLY A 187 -4.33 9.47 26.28
CA GLY A 187 -4.60 9.52 24.84
C GLY A 187 -3.79 8.50 24.02
N TYR A 188 -2.50 8.32 24.31
CA TYR A 188 -1.68 7.28 23.67
C TYR A 188 -2.18 5.86 23.99
N ALA A 189 -2.57 5.62 25.25
CA ALA A 189 -3.12 4.33 25.66
C ALA A 189 -4.48 4.05 25.00
N ALA A 190 -5.32 5.07 24.81
CA ALA A 190 -6.58 4.97 24.09
C ALA A 190 -6.36 4.62 22.61
N LEU A 191 -5.39 5.27 21.94
CA LEU A 191 -4.97 4.91 20.58
C LEU A 191 -4.54 3.45 20.46
N ALA A 192 -3.71 2.97 21.39
CA ALA A 192 -3.24 1.58 21.38
C ALA A 192 -4.37 0.56 21.55
N ARG A 193 -5.47 0.95 22.21
CA ARG A 193 -6.68 0.12 22.37
C ARG A 193 -7.70 0.30 21.23
N GLY A 194 -7.45 1.19 20.27
CA GLY A 194 -8.39 1.52 19.20
C GLY A 194 -9.56 2.44 19.61
N ASP A 195 -9.53 3.00 20.82
CA ASP A 195 -10.50 3.98 21.30
C ASP A 195 -10.13 5.38 20.78
N SER A 196 -10.53 5.63 19.53
CA SER A 196 -10.20 6.86 18.81
C SER A 196 -10.93 8.09 19.36
N GLU A 197 -12.11 7.92 19.98
CA GLU A 197 -12.88 9.02 20.55
C GLU A 197 -12.21 9.58 21.81
N THR A 198 -11.87 8.71 22.76
CA THR A 198 -11.12 9.10 23.95
C THR A 198 -9.75 9.68 23.56
N ALA A 199 -9.06 9.06 22.61
CA ALA A 199 -7.77 9.56 22.13
C ALA A 199 -7.85 11.00 21.60
N VAL A 200 -8.86 11.33 20.79
CA VAL A 200 -9.04 12.69 20.26
C VAL A 200 -9.36 13.69 21.37
N SER A 201 -10.23 13.30 22.32
CA SER A 201 -10.60 14.15 23.45
C SER A 201 -9.39 14.52 24.31
N GLU A 202 -8.63 13.51 24.74
CA GLU A 202 -7.44 13.66 25.58
C GLU A 202 -6.35 14.44 24.85
N ALA A 203 -6.12 14.15 23.56
CA ALA A 203 -5.15 14.87 22.75
C ALA A 203 -5.50 16.35 22.59
N ARG A 204 -6.78 16.70 22.40
CA ARG A 204 -7.24 18.09 22.35
C ARG A 204 -7.00 18.79 23.67
N ASP A 205 -7.27 18.12 24.80
CA ASP A 205 -7.04 18.71 26.11
C ASP A 205 -5.56 18.99 26.38
N ALA A 206 -4.68 18.04 26.07
CA ALA A 206 -3.23 18.22 26.18
C ALA A 206 -2.72 19.39 25.31
N VAL A 207 -3.22 19.52 24.07
CA VAL A 207 -2.87 20.64 23.17
C VAL A 207 -3.44 21.98 23.66
N ARG A 208 -4.65 22.02 24.24
CA ARG A 208 -5.21 23.26 24.81
C ARG A 208 -4.35 23.80 25.95
N ARG A 209 -3.85 22.92 26.82
CA ARG A 209 -3.00 23.31 27.95
C ARG A 209 -1.59 23.71 27.50
N PHE A 210 -1.00 22.98 26.55
CA PHE A 210 0.36 23.23 26.04
C PHE A 210 0.38 23.32 24.50
N PRO A 211 -0.08 24.44 23.92
CA PRO A 211 -0.27 24.57 22.48
C PRO A 211 1.04 24.60 21.67
N ARG A 212 2.20 24.77 22.32
CA ARG A 212 3.52 24.76 21.66
C ARG A 212 4.26 23.43 21.80
N GLN A 213 3.68 22.45 22.51
CA GLN A 213 4.30 21.14 22.68
C GLN A 213 4.03 20.25 21.46
N VAL A 214 5.07 20.00 20.66
CA VAL A 214 4.95 19.25 19.40
C VAL A 214 4.47 17.81 19.63
N ALA A 215 4.89 17.17 20.72
CA ALA A 215 4.48 15.80 21.05
C ALA A 215 2.95 15.66 21.18
N TYR A 216 2.28 16.60 21.86
CA TYR A 216 0.82 16.57 22.02
C TYR A 216 0.08 16.83 20.72
N ARG A 217 0.65 17.66 19.84
CA ARG A 217 0.10 17.85 18.49
C ARG A 217 0.26 16.62 17.61
N LYS A 218 1.38 15.90 17.70
CA LYS A 218 1.55 14.60 17.01
C LYS A 218 0.54 13.56 17.49
N LEU A 219 0.29 13.52 18.80
CA LEU A 219 -0.77 12.68 19.37
C LEU A 219 -2.14 13.07 18.78
N LEU A 220 -2.46 14.36 18.73
CA LEU A 220 -3.71 14.85 18.14
C LEU A 220 -3.84 14.46 16.66
N VAL A 221 -2.79 14.62 15.86
CA VAL A 221 -2.79 14.18 14.45
C VAL A 221 -3.07 12.68 14.35
N SER A 222 -2.38 11.86 15.16
CA SER A 222 -2.54 10.40 15.14
C SER A 222 -3.96 9.97 15.56
N ALA A 223 -4.52 10.61 16.59
CA ALA A 223 -5.88 10.39 17.07
C ALA A 223 -6.93 10.74 16.01
N LEU A 224 -6.78 11.90 15.35
CA LEU A 224 -7.70 12.32 14.29
C LEU A 224 -7.61 11.42 13.05
N ILE A 225 -6.42 10.94 12.69
CA ILE A 225 -6.25 9.94 11.61
C ILE A 225 -6.98 8.64 11.97
N ALA A 226 -6.82 8.15 13.20
CA ALA A 226 -7.50 6.93 13.67
C ALA A 226 -9.03 7.07 13.67
N GLN A 227 -9.54 8.28 13.96
CA GLN A 227 -10.97 8.61 13.87
C GLN A 227 -11.43 8.97 12.44
N GLN A 228 -10.56 8.87 11.43
CA GLN A 228 -10.84 9.23 10.03
C GLN A 228 -11.24 10.70 9.80
N GLN A 229 -10.93 11.59 10.74
CA GLN A 229 -11.14 13.04 10.64
C GLN A 229 -10.01 13.72 9.85
N PHE A 230 -9.92 13.40 8.55
CA PHE A 230 -8.78 13.79 7.71
C PHE A 230 -8.63 15.32 7.53
N SER A 231 -9.73 16.06 7.55
CA SER A 231 -9.76 17.54 7.47
C SER A 231 -9.09 18.18 8.68
N GLU A 232 -9.51 17.79 9.88
CA GLU A 232 -8.95 18.27 11.14
C GLU A 232 -7.52 17.79 11.31
N ALA A 233 -7.23 16.53 10.98
CA ALA A 233 -5.90 15.96 11.08
C ALA A 233 -4.89 16.71 10.19
N ARG A 234 -5.28 17.10 8.96
CA ARG A 234 -4.46 17.96 8.08
C ARG A 234 -4.19 19.32 8.70
N SER A 235 -5.19 19.93 9.34
CA SER A 235 -5.02 21.22 10.04
C SER A 235 -4.06 21.08 11.22
N ALA A 236 -4.29 20.09 12.09
CA ALA A 236 -3.43 19.80 13.23
C ALA A 236 -1.98 19.51 12.82
N ALA A 237 -1.76 18.78 11.72
CA ALA A 237 -0.43 18.51 11.19
C ALA A 237 0.23 19.79 10.65
N THR A 238 -0.54 20.70 10.04
CA THR A 238 -0.04 22.00 9.59
C THR A 238 0.43 22.85 10.77
N GLU A 239 -0.35 22.89 11.85
CA GLU A 239 0.04 23.61 13.07
C GLU A 239 1.24 22.96 13.77
N ALA A 240 1.34 21.62 13.76
CA ALA A 240 2.50 20.91 14.30
C ALA A 240 3.78 21.22 13.51
N LEU A 241 3.71 21.22 12.18
CA LEU A 241 4.82 21.57 11.30
C LEU A 241 5.20 23.05 11.39
N ALA A 242 4.28 23.95 11.73
CA ALA A 242 4.61 25.35 11.98
C ALA A 242 5.50 25.54 13.24
N LEU A 243 5.44 24.61 14.19
CA LEU A 243 6.29 24.62 15.39
C LEU A 243 7.63 23.90 15.16
N ASN A 244 7.63 22.84 14.35
CA ASN A 244 8.84 22.10 13.96
C ASN A 244 8.74 21.65 12.50
N GLY A 245 9.29 22.45 11.58
CA GLY A 245 9.07 22.31 10.13
C GLY A 245 9.78 21.17 9.42
N ASN A 246 10.67 20.44 10.10
CA ASN A 246 11.52 19.39 9.50
C ASN A 246 11.16 17.98 9.98
N ASP A 247 9.89 17.74 10.31
CA ASP A 247 9.44 16.43 10.74
C ASP A 247 8.91 15.59 9.56
N ALA A 248 9.73 14.64 9.09
CA ALA A 248 9.38 13.80 7.95
C ALA A 248 8.10 12.99 8.18
N THR A 249 7.88 12.46 9.39
CA THR A 249 6.68 11.68 9.70
C THR A 249 5.42 12.54 9.59
N LEU A 250 5.44 13.75 10.13
CA LEU A 250 4.31 14.69 10.01
C LEU A 250 4.08 15.14 8.56
N LEU A 251 5.16 15.35 7.79
CA LEU A 251 5.05 15.66 6.36
C LEU A 251 4.40 14.50 5.58
N VAL A 252 4.83 13.25 5.82
CA VAL A 252 4.21 12.07 5.21
C VAL A 252 2.73 11.96 5.59
N GLN A 253 2.40 12.08 6.87
CA GLN A 253 1.02 12.02 7.34
C GLN A 253 0.17 13.12 6.69
N ARG A 254 0.66 14.37 6.63
CA ARG A 254 -0.06 15.47 5.97
C ARG A 254 -0.23 15.24 4.48
N GLY A 255 0.80 14.73 3.80
CA GLY A 255 0.72 14.39 2.38
C GLY A 255 -0.32 13.30 2.11
N GLN A 256 -0.37 12.24 2.92
CA GLN A 256 -1.37 11.18 2.82
C GLN A 256 -2.80 11.72 3.03
N MET A 257 -2.98 12.62 4.00
CA MET A 257 -4.27 13.26 4.25
C MET A 257 -4.70 14.16 3.08
N ARG A 258 -3.78 14.97 2.54
CA ARG A 258 -4.03 15.79 1.35
C ARG A 258 -4.42 14.93 0.15
N GLN A 259 -3.75 13.81 -0.06
CA GLN A 259 -4.08 12.87 -1.13
C GLN A 259 -5.50 12.30 -0.97
N ARG A 260 -5.90 11.89 0.24
CA ARG A 260 -7.28 11.42 0.53
C ARG A 260 -8.34 12.50 0.31
N LEU A 261 -7.99 13.76 0.58
CA LEU A 261 -8.85 14.93 0.38
C LEU A 261 -8.81 15.47 -1.06
N GLY A 262 -8.10 14.81 -1.98
CA GLY A 262 -8.01 15.19 -3.40
C GLY A 262 -6.92 16.23 -3.73
N ASP A 263 -6.21 16.79 -2.74
CA ASP A 263 -5.10 17.72 -2.93
C ASP A 263 -3.80 16.96 -3.30
N THR A 264 -3.77 16.46 -4.53
CA THR A 264 -2.65 15.67 -5.06
C THR A 264 -1.38 16.52 -5.25
N SER A 265 -1.52 17.84 -5.48
CA SER A 265 -0.37 18.75 -5.64
C SER A 265 0.31 18.98 -4.28
N GLY A 266 -0.46 19.35 -3.26
CA GLY A 266 0.06 19.54 -1.92
C GLY A 266 0.58 18.25 -1.29
N ALA A 267 0.00 17.09 -1.64
CA ALA A 267 0.54 15.80 -1.22
C ALA A 267 1.95 15.54 -1.76
N ARG A 268 2.17 15.77 -3.07
CA ARG A 268 3.49 15.62 -3.70
C ARG A 268 4.54 16.55 -3.10
N GLN A 269 4.17 17.78 -2.77
CA GLN A 269 5.07 18.72 -2.09
C GLN A 269 5.51 18.20 -0.72
N ASP A 270 4.55 17.72 0.08
CA ASP A 270 4.85 17.18 1.41
C ASP A 270 5.73 15.92 1.34
N PHE A 271 5.46 15.03 0.40
CA PHE A 271 6.27 13.83 0.18
C PHE A 271 7.70 14.16 -0.27
N ALA A 272 7.86 15.11 -1.19
CA ALA A 272 9.18 15.57 -1.62
C ALA A 272 9.97 16.21 -0.46
N GLN A 273 9.30 17.01 0.38
CA GLN A 273 9.92 17.60 1.56
C GLN A 273 10.30 16.53 2.59
N ALA A 274 9.45 15.52 2.82
CA ALA A 274 9.74 14.42 3.73
C ALA A 274 10.98 13.61 3.28
N LEU A 275 11.11 13.36 1.98
CA LEU A 275 12.30 12.71 1.41
C LEU A 275 13.56 13.56 1.59
N ALA A 276 13.45 14.89 1.51
CA ALA A 276 14.58 15.81 1.70
C ALA A 276 15.07 15.88 3.16
N VAL A 277 14.22 15.59 4.15
CA VAL A 277 14.63 15.49 5.56
C VAL A 277 15.60 14.30 5.78
N GLY A 278 15.46 13.23 5.00
CA GLY A 278 16.48 12.18 4.87
C GLY A 278 16.50 11.07 5.93
N ASN A 279 15.54 11.04 6.86
CA ASN A 279 15.48 10.04 7.95
C ASN A 279 14.41 8.94 7.76
N LEU A 280 13.85 8.81 6.56
CA LEU A 280 12.86 7.77 6.21
C LEU A 280 13.56 6.46 5.81
N SER A 281 12.97 5.31 6.17
CA SER A 281 13.45 3.99 5.70
C SER A 281 13.41 3.87 4.18
N LEU A 282 14.21 2.97 3.58
CA LEU A 282 14.21 2.79 2.12
C LEU A 282 12.83 2.34 1.62
N ARG A 283 12.13 1.55 2.41
CA ARG A 283 10.75 1.12 2.16
C ARG A 283 9.77 2.30 2.14
N GLU A 284 9.84 3.19 3.12
CA GLU A 284 9.01 4.40 3.15
C GLU A 284 9.32 5.30 1.96
N GLN A 285 10.60 5.50 1.65
CA GLN A 285 11.01 6.26 0.46
C GLN A 285 10.37 5.67 -0.80
N ALA A 286 10.40 4.34 -0.97
CA ALA A 286 9.75 3.65 -2.10
C ALA A 286 8.25 3.96 -2.19
N SER A 287 7.54 3.90 -1.05
CA SER A 287 6.11 4.20 -0.98
C SER A 287 5.77 5.65 -1.36
N LEU A 288 6.61 6.60 -0.95
CA LEU A 288 6.44 8.02 -1.29
C LEU A 288 6.68 8.27 -2.78
N TYR A 289 7.75 7.69 -3.35
CA TYR A 289 7.99 7.76 -4.79
C TYR A 289 6.83 7.17 -5.60
N ALA A 290 6.25 6.05 -5.15
CA ALA A 290 5.08 5.46 -5.78
C ALA A 290 3.86 6.41 -5.71
N ALA A 291 3.58 6.99 -4.54
CA ALA A 291 2.49 7.94 -4.34
C ALA A 291 2.65 9.23 -5.16
N MET A 292 3.89 9.64 -5.46
CA MET A 292 4.20 10.79 -6.32
C MET A 292 4.11 10.46 -7.82
N GLY A 293 3.83 9.22 -8.21
CA GLY A 293 3.82 8.79 -9.61
C GLY A 293 5.23 8.65 -10.20
N GLN A 294 6.23 8.32 -9.38
CA GLN A 294 7.63 8.11 -9.78
C GLN A 294 7.99 6.62 -9.64
N PRO A 295 7.44 5.72 -10.50
CA PRO A 295 7.57 4.27 -10.33
C PRO A 295 9.02 3.76 -10.46
N LYS A 296 9.86 4.44 -11.24
CA LYS A 296 11.28 4.08 -11.40
C LYS A 296 12.07 4.27 -10.09
N GLU A 297 11.89 5.41 -9.44
CA GLU A 297 12.51 5.69 -8.14
C GLU A 297 11.94 4.80 -7.04
N ALA A 298 10.61 4.57 -7.06
CA ALA A 298 9.96 3.67 -6.13
C ALA A 298 10.56 2.26 -6.19
N MET A 299 10.70 1.73 -7.40
CA MET A 299 11.31 0.43 -7.65
C MET A 299 12.77 0.39 -7.18
N LEU A 300 13.57 1.41 -7.50
CA LEU A 300 14.97 1.49 -7.06
C LEU A 300 15.10 1.49 -5.53
N ARG A 301 14.25 2.24 -4.82
CA ARG A 301 14.24 2.25 -3.35
C ARG A 301 13.78 0.94 -2.77
N MET A 302 12.78 0.29 -3.37
CA MET A 302 12.30 -1.03 -2.95
C MET A 302 13.37 -2.10 -3.11
N GLN A 303 14.14 -2.08 -4.21
CA GLN A 303 15.28 -2.99 -4.40
C GLN A 303 16.37 -2.75 -3.35
N LYS A 304 16.73 -1.49 -3.06
CA LYS A 304 17.68 -1.18 -2.00
C LYS A 304 17.17 -1.64 -0.63
N ALA A 305 15.88 -1.48 -0.35
CA ALA A 305 15.26 -1.97 0.88
C ALA A 305 15.39 -3.49 1.00
N ARG A 306 15.20 -4.23 -0.10
CA ARG A 306 15.46 -5.68 -0.18
C ARG A 306 16.91 -6.01 0.15
N ASP A 307 17.84 -5.35 -0.52
CA ASP A 307 19.27 -5.65 -0.39
C ASP A 307 19.79 -5.29 1.02
N ALA A 308 19.15 -4.33 1.69
CA ALA A 308 19.39 -3.95 3.09
C ALA A 308 18.66 -4.84 4.12
N GLY A 309 17.78 -5.76 3.68
CA GLY A 309 16.96 -6.59 4.58
C GLY A 309 15.86 -5.82 5.30
N GLU A 310 15.42 -4.67 4.77
CA GLU A 310 14.38 -3.80 5.33
C GLU A 310 12.95 -4.15 4.86
N LEU A 311 12.78 -5.21 4.05
CA LEU A 311 11.45 -5.64 3.61
C LEU A 311 10.69 -6.37 4.72
N HIS A 312 9.42 -6.04 4.87
CA HIS A 312 8.48 -6.79 5.69
C HIS A 312 7.77 -7.87 4.85
N PRO A 313 7.29 -8.95 5.49
CA PRO A 313 6.51 -9.97 4.80
C PRO A 313 5.35 -9.37 4.01
N GLY A 314 5.36 -9.58 2.69
CA GLY A 314 4.34 -9.08 1.75
C GLY A 314 4.81 -7.89 0.92
N ASP A 315 5.88 -7.18 1.30
CA ASP A 315 6.48 -6.15 0.46
C ASP A 315 7.10 -6.75 -0.81
N GLU A 316 7.51 -8.03 -0.77
CA GLU A 316 8.06 -8.75 -1.92
C GLU A 316 7.03 -8.96 -3.04
N VAL A 317 5.75 -9.15 -2.67
CA VAL A 317 4.64 -9.23 -3.64
C VAL A 317 4.45 -7.86 -4.32
N GLN A 318 4.52 -6.78 -3.53
CA GLN A 318 4.46 -5.43 -4.07
C GLN A 318 5.62 -5.15 -5.03
N LEU A 319 6.82 -5.64 -4.72
CA LEU A 319 7.96 -5.58 -5.62
C LEU A 319 7.68 -6.34 -6.93
N ALA A 320 7.10 -7.54 -6.88
CA ALA A 320 6.71 -8.29 -8.07
C ALA A 320 5.71 -7.50 -8.95
N TYR A 321 4.72 -6.83 -8.35
CA TYR A 321 3.80 -5.97 -9.08
C TYR A 321 4.49 -4.74 -9.68
N MET A 322 5.40 -4.09 -8.96
CA MET A 322 6.18 -2.96 -9.49
C MET A 322 7.03 -3.37 -10.70
N LEU A 323 7.65 -4.55 -10.65
CA LEU A 323 8.42 -5.11 -11.76
C LEU A 323 7.53 -5.38 -12.97
N SER A 324 6.35 -5.97 -12.75
CA SER A 324 5.39 -6.21 -13.83
C SER A 324 4.89 -4.90 -14.47
N GLN A 325 4.60 -3.87 -13.67
CA GLN A 325 4.20 -2.54 -14.17
C GLN A 325 5.33 -1.83 -14.92
N ALA A 326 6.59 -2.10 -14.55
CA ALA A 326 7.76 -1.60 -15.26
C ALA A 326 8.06 -2.37 -16.56
N GLY A 327 7.30 -3.43 -16.88
CA GLY A 327 7.52 -4.31 -18.03
C GLY A 327 8.61 -5.36 -17.82
N ASP A 328 9.18 -5.47 -16.61
CA ASP A 328 10.08 -6.55 -16.24
C ASP A 328 9.29 -7.77 -15.76
N ASP A 329 8.60 -8.41 -16.70
CA ASP A 329 7.80 -9.60 -16.43
C ASP A 329 8.66 -10.75 -15.87
N ARG A 330 9.92 -10.85 -16.28
CA ARG A 330 10.84 -11.91 -15.80
C ARG A 330 11.24 -11.69 -14.36
N GLY A 331 11.59 -10.46 -13.99
CA GLY A 331 11.83 -10.06 -12.61
C GLY A 331 10.58 -10.30 -11.75
N ALA A 332 9.41 -9.90 -12.23
CA ALA A 332 8.14 -10.11 -11.53
C ALA A 332 7.87 -11.59 -11.23
N LEU A 333 7.99 -12.46 -12.25
CA LEU A 333 7.79 -13.90 -12.08
C LEU A 333 8.81 -14.50 -11.09
N ASN A 334 10.06 -14.08 -11.16
CA ASN A 334 11.10 -14.56 -10.25
C ASN A 334 10.79 -14.20 -8.79
N GLU A 335 10.27 -12.98 -8.55
CA GLU A 335 9.86 -12.58 -7.20
C GLU A 335 8.59 -13.33 -6.75
N PHE A 336 7.58 -13.51 -7.60
CA PHE A 336 6.44 -14.38 -7.27
C PHE A 336 6.87 -15.79 -6.90
N LYS A 337 7.77 -16.41 -7.68
CA LYS A 337 8.34 -17.73 -7.39
C LYS A 337 9.13 -17.75 -6.07
N ARG A 338 9.76 -16.65 -5.68
CA ARG A 338 10.49 -16.54 -4.41
C ARG A 338 9.50 -16.49 -3.24
N VAL A 339 8.52 -15.59 -3.30
CA VAL A 339 7.50 -15.43 -2.25
C VAL A 339 6.73 -16.73 -2.06
N ASP A 340 6.30 -17.36 -3.15
CA ASP A 340 5.54 -18.62 -3.09
C ASP A 340 6.32 -19.74 -2.41
N ARG A 341 7.64 -19.80 -2.60
CA ARG A 341 8.52 -20.79 -1.94
C ARG A 341 8.75 -20.52 -0.46
N GLN A 342 8.75 -19.25 -0.04
CA GLN A 342 9.08 -18.86 1.33
C GLN A 342 7.84 -18.78 2.22
N PHE A 343 6.78 -18.16 1.73
CA PHE A 343 5.59 -17.80 2.51
C PHE A 343 4.30 -18.37 1.93
N GLY A 344 4.33 -18.82 0.67
CA GLY A 344 3.13 -19.13 -0.11
C GLY A 344 2.44 -17.86 -0.60
N LEU A 345 1.90 -17.92 -1.81
CA LEU A 345 1.08 -16.84 -2.37
C LEU A 345 -0.39 -16.99 -1.94
N LYS A 346 -1.05 -15.87 -1.67
CA LYS A 346 -2.50 -15.82 -1.47
C LYS A 346 -3.23 -16.14 -2.78
N PRO A 347 -4.51 -16.57 -2.75
CA PRO A 347 -5.22 -17.01 -3.95
C PRO A 347 -5.21 -16.01 -5.11
N LYS A 348 -5.39 -14.70 -4.83
CA LYS A 348 -5.29 -13.65 -5.86
C LYS A 348 -3.87 -13.47 -6.41
N GLU A 349 -2.87 -13.54 -5.54
CA GLU A 349 -1.46 -13.40 -5.91
C GLU A 349 -1.00 -14.59 -6.78
N VAL A 350 -1.55 -15.80 -6.55
CA VAL A 350 -1.35 -16.97 -7.42
C VAL A 350 -1.92 -16.74 -8.81
N GLN A 351 -3.09 -16.10 -8.93
CA GLN A 351 -3.66 -15.76 -10.22
C GLN A 351 -2.77 -14.77 -10.98
N ASP A 352 -2.27 -13.74 -10.32
CA ASP A 352 -1.36 -12.77 -10.94
C ASP A 352 -0.02 -13.41 -11.34
N ALA A 353 0.51 -14.31 -10.51
CA ALA A 353 1.69 -15.10 -10.82
C ALA A 353 1.48 -16.01 -12.04
N ALA A 354 0.28 -16.56 -12.24
CA ALA A 354 -0.06 -17.36 -13.42
C ALA A 354 0.04 -16.53 -14.72
N TYR A 355 -0.54 -15.33 -14.72
CA TYR A 355 -0.44 -14.42 -15.87
C TYR A 355 0.98 -13.90 -16.08
N SER A 356 1.74 -13.67 -15.01
CA SER A 356 3.16 -13.33 -15.11
C SER A 356 3.96 -14.48 -15.74
N ALA A 357 3.70 -15.74 -15.35
CA ALA A 357 4.31 -16.91 -15.96
C ALA A 357 3.98 -17.04 -17.45
N MET A 358 2.71 -16.83 -17.81
CA MET A 358 2.26 -16.85 -19.20
C MET A 358 2.99 -15.81 -20.05
N ARG A 359 3.15 -14.56 -19.58
CA ARG A 359 3.90 -13.52 -20.33
C ARG A 359 5.40 -13.83 -20.52
N ASN A 360 5.96 -14.69 -19.67
CA ASN A 360 7.35 -15.15 -19.75
C ASN A 360 7.55 -16.42 -20.58
N ASP A 361 6.52 -16.90 -21.29
CA ASP A 361 6.53 -18.17 -22.03
C ASP A 361 6.81 -19.41 -21.15
N ASP A 362 6.58 -19.32 -19.84
CA ASP A 362 6.75 -20.43 -18.90
C ASP A 362 5.42 -21.19 -18.75
N ASP A 363 5.04 -21.89 -19.82
CA ASP A 363 3.75 -22.58 -19.93
C ASP A 363 3.53 -23.59 -18.78
N ALA A 364 4.58 -24.33 -18.38
CA ALA A 364 4.52 -25.29 -17.29
C ALA A 364 4.20 -24.62 -15.95
N GLN A 365 4.88 -23.52 -15.63
CA GLN A 365 4.59 -22.78 -14.40
C GLN A 365 3.22 -22.10 -14.44
N ALA A 366 2.82 -21.55 -15.58
CA ALA A 366 1.51 -20.93 -15.76
C ALA A 366 0.38 -21.94 -15.52
N ILE A 367 0.50 -23.14 -16.09
CA ILE A 367 -0.44 -24.25 -15.86
C ILE A 367 -0.51 -24.62 -14.37
N ALA A 368 0.65 -24.73 -13.70
CA ALA A 368 0.69 -25.07 -12.28
C ALA A 368 -0.03 -24.02 -11.41
N TYR A 369 0.18 -22.74 -11.68
CA TYR A 369 -0.51 -21.66 -10.96
C TYR A 369 -2.01 -21.61 -11.28
N PHE A 370 -2.42 -21.69 -12.55
CA PHE A 370 -3.84 -21.71 -12.90
C PHE A 370 -4.59 -22.90 -12.29
N ARG A 371 -3.96 -24.09 -12.18
CA ARG A 371 -4.56 -25.21 -11.47
C ARG A 371 -4.80 -24.90 -9.99
N ARG A 372 -3.84 -24.26 -9.31
CA ARG A 372 -4.01 -23.79 -7.93
C ARG A 372 -5.12 -22.75 -7.79
N VAL A 373 -5.24 -21.81 -8.73
CA VAL A 373 -6.37 -20.85 -8.78
C VAL A 373 -7.71 -21.59 -8.81
N LEU A 374 -7.83 -22.60 -9.67
CA LEU A 374 -9.03 -23.42 -9.78
C LEU A 374 -9.29 -24.26 -8.52
N ASP A 375 -8.24 -24.76 -7.86
CA ASP A 375 -8.37 -25.46 -6.58
C ASP A 375 -8.88 -24.52 -5.47
N TYR A 376 -8.34 -23.29 -5.35
CA TYR A 376 -8.85 -22.28 -4.41
C TYR A 376 -10.29 -21.86 -4.70
N GLN A 377 -10.67 -21.84 -5.98
CA GLN A 377 -12.04 -21.56 -6.36
C GLN A 377 -12.99 -22.68 -5.89
N GLN A 378 -12.56 -23.93 -5.98
CA GLN A 378 -13.36 -25.07 -5.54
C GLN A 378 -13.49 -25.18 -4.02
N THR A 379 -12.44 -24.83 -3.27
CA THR A 379 -12.49 -24.81 -1.80
C THR A 379 -13.27 -23.60 -1.25
N GLY A 380 -13.53 -22.59 -2.09
CA GLY A 380 -14.23 -21.36 -1.70
C GLY A 380 -13.31 -20.24 -1.21
N ASP A 381 -11.99 -20.46 -1.21
CA ASP A 381 -10.97 -19.47 -0.82
C ASP A 381 -10.84 -18.33 -1.84
N LEU A 382 -11.30 -18.55 -3.07
CA LEU A 382 -11.33 -17.54 -4.13
C LEU A 382 -12.67 -17.53 -4.86
N ARG A 383 -13.45 -16.47 -4.68
CA ARG A 383 -14.70 -16.28 -5.45
C ARG A 383 -14.39 -15.75 -6.85
N MET A 384 -14.86 -16.46 -7.87
CA MET A 384 -14.71 -16.10 -9.28
C MET A 384 -16.07 -16.27 -9.98
N PRO A 385 -16.46 -15.37 -10.90
CA PRO A 385 -17.59 -15.60 -11.78
C PRO A 385 -17.38 -16.84 -12.66
N ASP A 386 -18.45 -17.54 -13.02
CA ASP A 386 -18.39 -18.77 -13.82
C ASP A 386 -17.61 -18.59 -15.13
N GLN A 387 -17.78 -17.46 -15.81
CA GLN A 387 -17.02 -17.16 -17.02
C GLN A 387 -15.52 -17.03 -16.75
N GLN A 388 -15.12 -16.43 -15.63
CA GLN A 388 -13.70 -16.32 -15.27
C GLN A 388 -13.11 -17.69 -14.94
N VAL A 389 -13.89 -18.58 -14.30
CA VAL A 389 -13.48 -19.98 -14.08
C VAL A 389 -13.30 -20.70 -15.41
N PHE A 390 -14.25 -20.53 -16.33
CA PHE A 390 -14.15 -21.08 -17.69
C PHE A 390 -12.92 -20.56 -18.44
N ASP A 391 -12.69 -19.24 -18.43
CA ASP A 391 -11.54 -18.61 -19.10
C ASP A 391 -10.21 -19.09 -18.50
N THR A 392 -10.16 -19.31 -17.19
CA THR A 392 -8.99 -19.88 -16.51
C THR A 392 -8.75 -21.32 -16.95
N ARG A 393 -9.81 -22.14 -17.03
CA ARG A 393 -9.74 -23.51 -17.57
C ARG A 393 -9.37 -23.53 -19.07
N ARG A 394 -9.79 -22.52 -19.84
CA ARG A 394 -9.42 -22.33 -21.26
C ARG A 394 -7.93 -22.02 -21.39
N ALA A 395 -7.39 -21.13 -20.55
CA ALA A 395 -5.96 -20.85 -20.52
C ALA A 395 -5.14 -22.12 -20.25
N VAL A 396 -5.54 -22.95 -19.28
CA VAL A 396 -4.88 -24.25 -19.03
C VAL A 396 -5.00 -25.18 -20.23
N SER A 397 -6.16 -25.25 -20.88
CA SER A 397 -6.35 -26.04 -22.10
C SER A 397 -5.35 -25.62 -23.18
N ASP A 398 -5.27 -24.33 -23.49
CA ASP A 398 -4.46 -23.81 -24.59
C ASP A 398 -2.97 -23.96 -24.33
N LEU A 399 -2.52 -23.64 -23.11
CA LEU A 399 -1.13 -23.83 -22.68
C LEU A 399 -0.71 -25.30 -22.70
N SER A 400 -1.62 -26.22 -22.38
CA SER A 400 -1.33 -27.67 -22.36
C SER A 400 -1.41 -28.36 -23.73
N ARG A 401 -1.84 -27.65 -24.77
CA ARG A 401 -2.08 -28.24 -26.10
C ARG A 401 -0.80 -28.19 -26.92
N GLU A 402 -0.14 -29.33 -27.00
CA GLU A 402 1.06 -29.53 -27.82
C GLU A 402 0.79 -30.28 -29.12
N TRP A 403 -0.27 -31.09 -29.17
CA TRP A 403 -0.69 -31.84 -30.34
C TRP A 403 -2.15 -31.57 -30.63
N GLY A 404 -2.53 -31.72 -31.90
CA GLY A 404 -3.93 -31.72 -32.29
C GLY A 404 -4.15 -32.37 -33.63
N VAL A 405 -5.39 -32.80 -33.85
CA VAL A 405 -5.87 -33.38 -35.09
C VAL A 405 -7.12 -32.62 -35.50
N THR A 406 -7.15 -32.14 -36.75
CA THR A 406 -8.34 -31.53 -37.32
C THR A 406 -8.72 -32.26 -38.60
N ASN A 407 -9.97 -32.70 -38.69
CA ASN A 407 -10.55 -33.24 -39.90
C ASN A 407 -11.66 -32.29 -40.37
N THR A 408 -11.62 -31.89 -41.63
CA THR A 408 -12.58 -30.97 -42.23
C THR A 408 -13.10 -31.55 -43.54
N THR A 409 -14.41 -31.74 -43.64
CA THR A 409 -15.11 -32.09 -44.88
C THR A 409 -15.90 -30.89 -45.38
N THR A 410 -15.75 -30.52 -46.65
CA THR A 410 -16.40 -29.35 -47.26
C THR A 410 -17.12 -29.72 -48.55
N TYR A 411 -18.35 -29.24 -48.72
CA TYR A 411 -19.08 -29.21 -49.98
C TYR A 411 -19.17 -27.77 -50.49
N ARG A 412 -18.62 -27.50 -51.68
CA ARG A 412 -18.37 -26.16 -52.24
C ARG A 412 -17.59 -25.26 -51.25
N GLY A 413 -16.32 -24.97 -51.54
CA GLY A 413 -15.50 -24.05 -50.72
C GLY A 413 -14.13 -24.62 -50.33
N ALA A 414 -13.25 -23.73 -49.87
CA ALA A 414 -11.90 -24.10 -49.45
C ALA A 414 -11.93 -24.94 -48.16
N SER A 415 -11.16 -26.03 -48.14
CA SER A 415 -10.90 -26.80 -46.92
C SER A 415 -10.15 -25.94 -45.91
N THR A 416 -10.70 -25.80 -44.69
CA THR A 416 -10.12 -24.99 -43.62
C THR A 416 -9.37 -25.91 -42.65
N SER A 417 -8.06 -25.73 -42.48
CA SER A 417 -7.25 -26.46 -41.49
C SER A 417 -6.51 -25.49 -40.58
N SER A 418 -6.85 -25.52 -39.28
CA SER A 418 -6.12 -24.86 -38.19
C SER A 418 -5.66 -23.42 -38.46
N GLY A 419 -6.57 -22.57 -38.93
CA GLY A 419 -6.28 -21.15 -39.21
C GLY A 419 -5.69 -20.87 -40.60
N LEU A 420 -5.64 -21.87 -41.49
CA LEU A 420 -5.25 -21.74 -42.89
C LEU A 420 -6.31 -22.38 -43.83
N ASN A 421 -6.74 -21.71 -44.89
CA ASN A 421 -7.72 -22.19 -45.87
C ASN A 421 -7.05 -22.59 -47.19
N GLY A 422 -7.34 -23.78 -47.73
CA GLY A 422 -6.79 -24.22 -49.02
C GLY A 422 -7.09 -23.27 -50.18
N ALA A 423 -6.34 -23.41 -51.28
CA ALA A 423 -6.59 -22.65 -52.50
C ALA A 423 -8.05 -22.85 -52.98
N PRO A 424 -8.71 -21.82 -53.54
CA PRO A 424 -10.03 -21.98 -54.14
C PRO A 424 -10.02 -23.08 -55.21
N GLY A 425 -11.02 -23.96 -55.17
CA GLY A 425 -11.18 -25.03 -56.14
C GLY A 425 -11.74 -24.51 -57.46
N GLY A 426 -11.24 -25.06 -58.58
CA GLY A 426 -11.76 -24.83 -59.93
C GLY A 426 -13.24 -25.20 -60.07
N ASN A 427 -13.60 -26.31 -59.45
CA ASN A 427 -14.91 -26.94 -59.55
C ASN A 427 -15.80 -26.45 -58.41
N SER A 428 -16.90 -25.80 -58.77
CA SER A 428 -17.87 -25.30 -57.80
C SER A 428 -18.54 -26.43 -57.01
N ASP A 429 -18.70 -27.62 -57.59
CA ASP A 429 -19.51 -28.73 -57.03
C ASP A 429 -18.61 -29.93 -56.68
N SER A 430 -17.95 -29.87 -55.52
CA SER A 430 -17.12 -30.97 -55.04
C SER A 430 -17.21 -31.14 -53.52
N VAL A 431 -16.99 -32.38 -53.07
CA VAL A 431 -16.80 -32.75 -51.68
C VAL A 431 -15.32 -33.03 -51.47
N GLN A 432 -14.68 -32.25 -50.61
CA GLN A 432 -13.28 -32.42 -50.22
C GLN A 432 -13.18 -32.78 -48.75
N ASN A 433 -12.20 -33.62 -48.40
CA ASN A 433 -11.87 -33.95 -47.04
C ASN A 433 -10.39 -33.65 -46.78
N SER A 434 -10.08 -33.03 -45.65
CA SER A 434 -8.71 -32.73 -45.25
C SER A 434 -8.50 -33.10 -43.80
N THR A 435 -7.47 -33.90 -43.52
CA THR A 435 -7.05 -34.28 -42.17
C THR A 435 -5.67 -33.76 -41.90
N GLU A 436 -5.51 -32.96 -40.85
CA GLU A 436 -4.25 -32.36 -40.44
C GLU A 436 -3.91 -32.80 -39.01
N VAL A 437 -2.65 -33.18 -38.80
CA VAL A 437 -2.05 -33.40 -37.49
C VAL A 437 -0.97 -32.35 -37.30
N PHE A 438 -0.96 -31.67 -36.16
CA PHE A 438 0.09 -30.72 -35.81
C PHE A 438 0.76 -31.05 -34.49
N TRP A 439 2.00 -30.59 -34.35
CA TRP A 439 2.81 -30.63 -33.14
C TRP A 439 3.47 -29.28 -32.86
N ARG A 440 3.44 -28.84 -31.61
CA ARG A 440 4.10 -27.63 -31.08
C ARG A 440 5.34 -28.01 -30.27
N PRO A 441 6.53 -28.08 -30.88
CA PRO A 441 7.77 -28.42 -30.17
C PRO A 441 8.13 -27.50 -29.02
N PHE A 442 7.66 -26.24 -29.05
CA PHE A 442 8.03 -25.22 -28.08
C PHE A 442 6.86 -24.76 -27.19
N GLY A 443 5.72 -25.46 -27.22
CA GLY A 443 4.52 -25.07 -26.47
C GLY A 443 3.71 -23.94 -27.10
N TYR A 444 2.80 -23.35 -26.32
CA TYR A 444 1.87 -22.29 -26.76
C TYR A 444 2.45 -20.89 -26.58
N ARG A 445 3.33 -20.69 -25.58
CA ARG A 445 4.15 -19.48 -25.36
C ARG A 445 3.38 -18.17 -25.51
N ASN A 446 2.34 -18.01 -24.70
CA ASN A 446 1.47 -16.84 -24.73
C ASN A 446 0.86 -16.57 -26.13
N ALA A 447 0.35 -17.61 -26.78
CA ALA A 447 -0.18 -17.56 -28.14
C ALA A 447 0.86 -17.23 -29.24
N ARG A 448 2.15 -17.45 -28.98
CA ARG A 448 3.25 -17.33 -29.95
C ARG A 448 3.89 -18.68 -30.22
N PHE A 449 3.34 -19.43 -31.17
CA PHE A 449 3.74 -20.82 -31.38
C PHE A 449 4.40 -21.04 -32.74
N VAL A 450 5.19 -22.11 -32.78
CA VAL A 450 5.65 -22.76 -34.02
C VAL A 450 5.01 -24.14 -34.04
N GLU A 451 4.42 -24.50 -35.17
CA GLU A 451 3.78 -25.79 -35.38
C GLU A 451 4.41 -26.48 -36.59
N LEU A 452 4.76 -27.75 -36.42
CA LEU A 452 5.01 -28.67 -37.52
C LEU A 452 3.72 -29.42 -37.78
N TYR A 453 3.31 -29.53 -39.04
CA TYR A 453 2.08 -30.22 -39.39
C TYR A 453 2.23 -31.12 -40.61
N GLY A 454 1.45 -32.18 -40.61
CA GLY A 454 1.21 -33.04 -41.77
C GLY A 454 -0.26 -33.04 -42.11
N ARG A 455 -0.57 -32.98 -43.41
CA ARG A 455 -1.94 -32.91 -43.91
C ARG A 455 -2.15 -33.89 -45.04
N VAL A 456 -3.31 -34.53 -45.06
CA VAL A 456 -3.79 -35.36 -46.17
C VAL A 456 -5.10 -34.78 -46.65
N THR A 457 -5.20 -34.51 -47.94
CA THR A 457 -6.39 -33.96 -48.59
C THR A 457 -6.82 -34.88 -49.73
N ASP A 458 -8.13 -35.08 -49.85
CA ASP A 458 -8.77 -35.89 -50.89
C ASP A 458 -10.03 -35.18 -51.42
N THR A 459 -10.37 -35.45 -52.67
CA THR A 459 -11.65 -35.10 -53.29
C THR A 459 -12.54 -36.35 -53.33
N LEU A 460 -13.47 -36.45 -52.40
CA LEU A 460 -14.36 -37.60 -52.25
C LEU A 460 -15.42 -37.67 -53.38
N TRP A 461 -15.80 -36.53 -53.94
CA TRP A 461 -16.77 -36.45 -55.02
C TRP A 461 -16.61 -35.14 -55.81
N SER A 462 -16.84 -35.18 -57.13
CA SER A 462 -16.98 -33.98 -57.96
C SER A 462 -18.08 -34.20 -58.98
N LYS A 463 -18.80 -33.13 -59.31
CA LYS A 463 -19.80 -33.14 -60.39
C LYS A 463 -19.16 -33.18 -61.78
N GLU A 464 -17.96 -32.62 -61.93
CA GLU A 464 -17.25 -32.66 -63.21
C GLU A 464 -16.56 -34.01 -63.33
N SER A 465 -16.97 -34.80 -64.32
CA SER A 465 -16.45 -36.15 -64.54
C SER A 465 -14.97 -36.19 -64.94
N SER A 466 -14.39 -35.06 -65.35
CA SER A 466 -12.97 -34.91 -65.69
C SER A 466 -12.09 -34.58 -64.48
N ALA A 467 -12.68 -34.35 -63.31
CA ALA A 467 -11.91 -34.05 -62.11
C ALA A 467 -11.39 -35.32 -61.44
N ASP A 468 -10.14 -35.28 -60.98
CA ASP A 468 -9.58 -36.35 -60.17
C ASP A 468 -10.39 -36.50 -58.86
N THR A 469 -10.70 -37.74 -58.48
CA THR A 469 -11.40 -38.08 -57.23
C THR A 469 -10.79 -39.33 -56.59
N GLY A 470 -10.95 -39.48 -55.26
CA GLY A 470 -10.42 -40.61 -54.51
C GLY A 470 -8.90 -40.76 -54.65
N ALA A 471 -8.43 -41.96 -55.00
CA ALA A 471 -7.00 -42.25 -55.08
C ALA A 471 -6.23 -41.35 -56.08
N ASP A 472 -6.92 -40.85 -57.11
CA ASP A 472 -6.32 -39.99 -58.13
C ASP A 472 -6.13 -38.54 -57.63
N ALA A 473 -6.92 -38.11 -56.64
CA ALA A 473 -6.90 -36.77 -56.05
C ALA A 473 -6.14 -36.67 -54.72
N LEU A 474 -5.56 -37.78 -54.25
CA LEU A 474 -4.99 -37.86 -52.92
C LEU A 474 -3.67 -37.07 -52.82
N GLN A 475 -3.68 -36.04 -51.98
CA GLN A 475 -2.54 -35.14 -51.77
C GLN A 475 -2.05 -35.17 -50.33
N GLY A 476 -0.75 -35.29 -50.15
CA GLY A 476 -0.07 -35.08 -48.87
C GLY A 476 0.56 -33.70 -48.81
N ALA A 477 0.71 -33.17 -47.59
CA ALA A 477 1.51 -31.98 -47.33
C ALA A 477 2.26 -32.11 -46.00
N LEU A 478 3.47 -31.57 -45.96
CA LEU A 478 4.26 -31.38 -44.74
C LEU A 478 4.67 -29.92 -44.65
N GLY A 479 4.46 -29.28 -43.50
CA GLY A 479 4.72 -27.86 -43.37
C GLY A 479 5.10 -27.43 -41.96
N VAL A 480 5.57 -26.18 -41.90
CA VAL A 480 5.80 -25.43 -40.67
C VAL A 480 4.95 -24.17 -40.72
N ARG A 481 4.33 -23.81 -39.60
CA ARG A 481 3.66 -22.52 -39.44
C ARG A 481 4.03 -21.82 -38.15
N VAL A 482 4.02 -20.50 -38.20
CA VAL A 482 4.44 -19.62 -37.12
C VAL A 482 3.36 -18.58 -36.87
N LYS A 483 2.97 -18.44 -35.60
CA LYS A 483 2.21 -17.29 -35.10
C LYS A 483 3.15 -16.43 -34.25
N PRO A 484 3.69 -15.32 -34.79
CA PRO A 484 4.75 -14.58 -34.10
C PRO A 484 4.25 -13.63 -33.01
N PHE A 485 2.97 -13.22 -33.04
CA PHE A 485 2.41 -12.21 -32.15
C PHE A 485 1.29 -12.77 -31.28
N SER A 486 1.27 -12.37 -30.01
CA SER A 486 0.22 -12.72 -29.06
C SER A 486 -1.04 -11.87 -29.23
N SER A 487 -0.87 -10.60 -29.62
CA SER A 487 -1.95 -9.61 -29.75
C SER A 487 -2.67 -9.62 -31.11
N VAL A 488 -2.06 -10.23 -32.14
CA VAL A 488 -2.61 -10.27 -33.51
C VAL A 488 -2.54 -11.69 -34.04
N ASN A 489 -3.65 -12.19 -34.58
CA ASN A 489 -3.74 -13.54 -35.14
C ASN A 489 -3.26 -13.58 -36.60
N VAL A 490 -1.97 -13.29 -36.81
CA VAL A 490 -1.29 -13.50 -38.10
C VAL A 490 -0.52 -14.82 -38.05
N ILE A 491 -0.67 -15.65 -39.08
CA ILE A 491 0.02 -16.93 -39.22
C ILE A 491 0.74 -16.95 -40.56
N GLY A 492 2.06 -17.20 -40.55
CA GLY A 492 2.83 -17.50 -41.75
C GLY A 492 3.11 -19.00 -41.83
N ALA A 493 3.01 -19.59 -43.02
CA ALA A 493 3.32 -21.00 -43.22
C ALA A 493 4.12 -21.26 -44.51
N LEU A 494 4.93 -22.31 -44.45
CA LEU A 494 5.62 -22.90 -45.59
C LEU A 494 5.34 -24.40 -45.57
N GLU A 495 4.77 -24.94 -46.65
CA GLU A 495 4.51 -26.37 -46.80
C GLU A 495 4.98 -26.89 -48.15
N ARG A 496 5.32 -28.19 -48.17
CA ARG A 496 5.56 -28.97 -49.38
C ARG A 496 4.40 -29.91 -49.60
N THR A 497 3.68 -29.77 -50.70
CA THR A 497 2.69 -30.74 -51.15
C THR A 497 3.34 -31.83 -52.00
N PHE A 498 2.76 -33.02 -51.99
CA PHE A 498 3.22 -34.16 -52.76
C PHE A 498 2.06 -35.13 -53.08
N PRO A 499 2.15 -35.86 -54.20
CA PRO A 499 1.21 -36.95 -54.49
C PRO A 499 1.32 -38.07 -53.48
N ILE A 500 0.20 -38.70 -53.13
CA ILE A 500 0.19 -39.95 -52.35
C ILE A 500 -0.23 -41.09 -53.27
N GLY A 501 0.58 -42.16 -53.32
CA GLY A 501 0.30 -43.31 -54.18
C GLY A 501 0.49 -42.99 -55.66
N ARG A 502 -0.54 -43.22 -56.48
CA ARG A 502 -0.53 -42.97 -57.93
C ARG A 502 -1.36 -41.74 -58.34
N SER A 503 -1.62 -40.83 -57.39
CA SER A 503 -2.42 -39.63 -57.64
C SER A 503 -1.85 -38.77 -58.77
N ASN A 504 -2.72 -38.08 -59.50
CA ASN A 504 -2.38 -37.16 -60.59
C ASN A 504 -1.95 -35.76 -60.09
N ILE A 505 -1.71 -35.61 -58.79
CA ILE A 505 -1.34 -34.36 -58.13
C ILE A 505 0.15 -34.05 -58.34
N ASP A 506 0.46 -32.85 -58.83
CA ASP A 506 1.82 -32.33 -58.83
C ASP A 506 2.19 -31.74 -57.46
N GLY A 507 3.37 -32.09 -56.96
CA GLY A 507 3.90 -31.56 -55.69
C GLY A 507 4.50 -30.17 -55.86
N ASP A 508 4.11 -29.22 -55.01
CA ASP A 508 4.52 -27.81 -55.06
C ASP A 508 4.96 -27.31 -53.66
N TRP A 509 5.75 -26.25 -53.61
CA TRP A 509 6.01 -25.49 -52.39
C TRP A 509 4.99 -24.36 -52.27
N LEU A 510 4.30 -24.30 -51.14
CA LEU A 510 3.26 -23.33 -50.88
C LEU A 510 3.67 -22.43 -49.70
N VAL A 511 3.75 -21.12 -49.98
CA VAL A 511 3.94 -20.07 -48.97
C VAL A 511 2.58 -19.44 -48.68
N ARG A 512 2.22 -19.29 -47.41
CA ARG A 512 0.89 -18.81 -46.98
C ARG A 512 1.01 -17.75 -45.90
N LEU A 513 0.09 -16.79 -45.94
CA LEU A 513 -0.09 -15.79 -44.91
C LEU A 513 -1.58 -15.66 -44.60
N GLY A 514 -1.96 -16.03 -43.37
CA GLY A 514 -3.31 -15.95 -42.86
C GLY A 514 -3.46 -14.85 -41.79
N TYR A 515 -4.63 -14.24 -41.74
CA TYR A 515 -5.08 -13.33 -40.70
C TYR A 515 -6.49 -13.72 -40.23
N GLY A 516 -6.67 -13.80 -38.92
CA GLY A 516 -7.97 -14.06 -38.31
C GLY A 516 -8.39 -12.97 -37.33
N SER A 517 -9.68 -12.65 -37.30
CA SER A 517 -10.27 -11.84 -36.23
C SER A 517 -11.57 -12.47 -35.79
N SER A 518 -11.77 -12.61 -34.49
CA SER A 518 -12.94 -13.30 -33.95
C SER A 518 -13.43 -12.67 -32.66
N ILE A 519 -14.75 -12.60 -32.53
CA ILE A 519 -15.47 -12.19 -31.33
C ILE A 519 -16.48 -13.29 -31.02
N GLY A 520 -16.51 -13.76 -29.77
CA GLY A 520 -17.56 -14.69 -29.31
C GLY A 520 -17.57 -16.05 -30.03
N THR A 521 -16.42 -16.55 -30.48
CA THR A 521 -16.31 -17.86 -31.14
C THR A 521 -16.08 -19.02 -30.15
N ASP A 522 -15.73 -18.72 -28.90
CA ASP A 522 -15.63 -19.69 -27.82
C ASP A 522 -16.97 -19.83 -27.08
N LEU A 523 -17.13 -20.92 -26.32
CA LEU A 523 -18.29 -21.19 -25.49
C LEU A 523 -18.39 -20.15 -24.36
N ARG A 524 -19.57 -19.52 -24.22
CA ARG A 524 -19.90 -18.68 -23.07
C ARG A 524 -20.69 -19.47 -22.05
N VAL A 525 -20.29 -19.35 -20.78
CA VAL A 525 -20.96 -20.03 -19.67
C VAL A 525 -21.90 -19.11 -18.89
N ASP A 526 -21.74 -17.81 -19.01
CA ASP A 526 -22.49 -16.80 -18.25
C ASP A 526 -23.77 -16.29 -18.92
N VAL A 527 -23.92 -16.42 -20.24
CA VAL A 527 -25.09 -15.94 -20.99
C VAL A 527 -25.61 -16.99 -21.97
N PRO A 528 -26.93 -17.05 -22.21
CA PRO A 528 -27.54 -18.03 -23.13
C PRO A 528 -27.37 -17.63 -24.61
N SER A 529 -27.07 -16.36 -24.91
CA SER A 529 -26.76 -15.91 -26.27
C SER A 529 -25.79 -14.74 -26.30
N TRP A 530 -24.98 -14.64 -27.35
CA TRP A 530 -23.99 -13.58 -27.51
C TRP A 530 -23.73 -13.26 -28.98
N TRP A 531 -23.17 -12.08 -29.25
CA TRP A 531 -22.73 -11.72 -30.60
C TRP A 531 -21.48 -12.50 -30.98
N THR A 532 -21.48 -13.02 -32.20
CA THR A 532 -20.35 -13.76 -32.75
C THR A 532 -19.99 -13.19 -34.12
N SER A 533 -18.71 -12.95 -34.32
CA SER A 533 -18.12 -12.51 -35.58
C SER A 533 -16.85 -13.30 -35.82
N GLN A 534 -16.68 -13.84 -37.02
CA GLN A 534 -15.50 -14.58 -37.41
C GLN A 534 -15.07 -14.12 -38.80
N LEU A 535 -13.96 -13.40 -38.86
CA LEU A 535 -13.31 -12.96 -40.08
C LEU A 535 -12.04 -13.78 -40.28
N TYR A 536 -11.88 -14.25 -41.52
CA TYR A 536 -10.75 -15.01 -41.96
C TYR A 536 -10.27 -14.49 -43.31
N LEU A 537 -8.97 -14.22 -43.44
CA LEU A 537 -8.31 -13.80 -44.67
C LEU A 537 -7.04 -14.62 -44.88
N GLU A 538 -6.79 -15.14 -46.07
CA GLU A 538 -5.51 -15.74 -46.43
C GLU A 538 -5.10 -15.43 -47.86
N GLY A 539 -3.79 -15.24 -48.05
CA GLY A 539 -3.15 -15.26 -49.36
C GLY A 539 -2.05 -16.31 -49.41
N GLY A 540 -1.89 -16.95 -50.57
CA GLY A 540 -0.86 -17.96 -50.77
C GLY A 540 -0.24 -17.94 -52.16
N ARG A 541 0.96 -18.50 -52.26
CA ARG A 541 1.71 -18.65 -53.51
C ARG A 541 2.34 -20.03 -53.62
N TYR A 542 1.94 -20.74 -54.67
CA TYR A 542 2.64 -21.91 -55.18
C TYR A 542 3.88 -21.47 -55.96
N LEU A 543 5.05 -22.01 -55.60
CA LEU A 543 6.33 -21.54 -56.12
C LEU A 543 6.65 -22.17 -57.48
N GLN A 544 6.39 -23.46 -57.66
CA GLN A 544 6.63 -24.14 -58.93
C GLN A 544 5.59 -23.77 -59.98
N ASP A 545 4.31 -23.87 -59.64
CA ASP A 545 3.21 -23.49 -60.53
C ASP A 545 3.11 -21.96 -60.72
N LYS A 546 3.81 -21.17 -59.90
CA LYS A 546 3.78 -19.69 -59.92
C LYS A 546 2.37 -19.12 -59.73
N ARG A 547 1.46 -19.89 -59.14
CA ARG A 547 0.04 -19.56 -58.88
C ARG A 547 -0.11 -18.85 -57.54
N ASN A 548 -0.71 -17.67 -57.56
CA ASN A 548 -1.17 -16.95 -56.37
C ASN A 548 -2.68 -17.17 -56.18
N TYR A 549 -3.11 -17.26 -54.93
CA TYR A 549 -4.51 -17.22 -54.55
C TYR A 549 -4.74 -16.33 -53.35
N PHE A 550 -5.98 -15.91 -53.18
CA PHE A 550 -6.49 -15.24 -52.00
C PHE A 550 -7.88 -15.80 -51.68
N ASN A 551 -8.18 -15.98 -50.40
CA ASN A 551 -9.50 -16.37 -49.94
C ASN A 551 -9.87 -15.59 -48.67
N SER A 552 -11.17 -15.36 -48.49
CA SER A 552 -11.71 -14.68 -47.33
C SER A 552 -13.12 -15.12 -47.02
N GLU A 553 -13.45 -15.14 -45.74
CA GLU A 553 -14.78 -15.47 -45.23
C GLU A 553 -15.03 -14.64 -43.97
N TRP A 554 -16.17 -13.95 -43.94
CA TRP A 554 -16.62 -13.18 -42.79
C TRP A 554 -18.03 -13.59 -42.42
N GLN A 555 -18.20 -14.10 -41.20
CA GLN A 555 -19.49 -14.50 -40.65
C GLN A 555 -19.84 -13.58 -39.48
N VAL A 556 -21.07 -13.08 -39.43
CA VAL A 556 -21.57 -12.25 -38.34
C VAL A 556 -22.97 -12.69 -37.97
N GLY A 557 -23.21 -12.89 -36.68
CA GLY A 557 -24.52 -13.32 -36.20
C GLY A 557 -24.60 -13.42 -34.70
N ARG A 558 -25.59 -14.17 -34.23
CA ARG A 558 -25.82 -14.37 -32.79
C ARG A 558 -25.72 -15.84 -32.46
N SER A 559 -24.82 -16.19 -31.54
CA SER A 559 -24.72 -17.55 -31.01
C SER A 559 -25.75 -17.78 -29.91
N PHE A 560 -26.35 -18.96 -29.89
CA PHE A 560 -27.34 -19.40 -28.93
C PHE A 560 -26.92 -20.73 -28.33
N ARG A 561 -26.80 -20.79 -27.00
CA ARG A 561 -26.53 -22.03 -26.27
C ARG A 561 -27.84 -22.78 -26.04
N LEU A 562 -27.91 -24.03 -26.47
CA LEU A 562 -29.11 -24.86 -26.37
C LEU A 562 -29.14 -25.61 -25.04
N ASP A 563 -29.29 -24.87 -23.94
CA ASP A 563 -29.23 -25.40 -22.57
C ASP A 563 -30.24 -26.51 -22.28
N SER A 564 -31.39 -26.52 -22.97
CA SER A 564 -32.40 -27.58 -22.85
C SER A 564 -31.95 -28.94 -23.39
N ILE A 565 -30.95 -28.96 -24.28
CA ILE A 565 -30.37 -30.18 -24.86
C ILE A 565 -29.01 -30.46 -24.23
N SER A 566 -28.11 -29.48 -24.29
CA SER A 566 -26.80 -29.54 -23.67
C SER A 566 -26.20 -28.13 -23.56
N PRO A 567 -25.62 -27.74 -22.42
CA PRO A 567 -24.92 -26.46 -22.28
C PRO A 567 -23.63 -26.40 -23.13
N ARG A 568 -23.26 -27.49 -23.82
CA ARG A 568 -22.12 -27.56 -24.73
C ARG A 568 -22.51 -27.43 -26.20
N LEU A 569 -23.81 -27.31 -26.50
CA LEU A 569 -24.33 -27.20 -27.85
C LEU A 569 -24.65 -25.75 -28.17
N VAL A 570 -24.05 -25.21 -29.23
CA VAL A 570 -24.24 -23.82 -29.67
C VAL A 570 -24.72 -23.81 -31.12
N VAL A 571 -25.76 -23.01 -31.39
CA VAL A 571 -26.24 -22.73 -32.75
C VAL A 571 -25.89 -21.29 -33.10
N PHE A 572 -25.38 -21.08 -34.31
CA PHE A 572 -24.88 -19.80 -34.80
C PHE A 572 -25.52 -19.46 -36.16
N PRO A 573 -26.76 -18.93 -36.18
CA PRO A 573 -27.31 -18.27 -37.35
C PRO A 573 -26.51 -16.99 -37.65
N HIS A 574 -26.13 -16.81 -38.91
CA HIS A 574 -25.26 -15.73 -39.33
C HIS A 574 -25.52 -15.26 -40.76
N VAL A 575 -25.12 -14.03 -41.05
CA VAL A 575 -24.84 -13.56 -42.40
C VAL A 575 -23.39 -13.88 -42.75
N VAL A 576 -23.11 -14.15 -44.02
CA VAL A 576 -21.77 -14.46 -44.50
C VAL A 576 -21.41 -13.62 -45.71
N ALA A 577 -20.16 -13.17 -45.76
CA ALA A 577 -19.52 -12.59 -46.93
C ALA A 577 -18.26 -13.38 -47.25
N ALA A 578 -18.03 -13.70 -48.52
CA ALA A 578 -16.82 -14.38 -48.95
C ALA A 578 -16.31 -13.79 -50.25
N VAL A 579 -14.99 -13.65 -50.35
CA VAL A 579 -14.30 -13.20 -51.56
C VAL A 579 -13.09 -14.08 -51.78
N ASP A 580 -12.90 -14.53 -53.01
CA ASP A 580 -11.79 -15.38 -53.39
C ASP A 580 -11.23 -15.00 -54.77
N TYR A 581 -9.96 -15.28 -54.96
CA TYR A 581 -9.20 -14.98 -56.15
C TYR A 581 -8.17 -16.07 -56.40
N ASP A 582 -7.98 -16.42 -57.66
CA ASP A 582 -6.93 -17.34 -58.09
C ASP A 582 -6.35 -16.89 -59.43
N SER A 583 -5.02 -16.78 -59.51
CA SER A 583 -4.31 -16.32 -60.71
C SER A 583 -4.30 -17.33 -61.87
N LYS A 584 -4.58 -18.61 -61.61
CA LYS A 584 -4.63 -19.69 -62.62
C LYS A 584 -5.93 -20.48 -62.53
N MET A 585 -7.02 -19.80 -62.19
CA MET A 585 -8.33 -20.42 -62.01
C MET A 585 -8.79 -21.26 -63.21
N ARG A 586 -8.67 -20.72 -64.41
CA ARG A 586 -9.16 -21.36 -65.64
C ARG A 586 -7.97 -21.92 -66.39
N SER A 587 -8.09 -23.14 -66.90
CA SER A 587 -7.08 -23.79 -67.74
C SER A 587 -7.71 -24.26 -69.04
N GLU A 588 -7.16 -23.82 -70.17
CA GLU A 588 -7.58 -24.22 -71.51
C GLU A 588 -6.37 -24.79 -72.26
N VAL A 589 -6.57 -25.88 -73.00
CA VAL A 589 -5.55 -26.41 -73.91
C VAL A 589 -5.75 -25.75 -75.26
N ASP A 590 -4.77 -25.00 -75.75
CA ASP A 590 -4.86 -24.40 -77.08
C ASP A 590 -4.67 -25.44 -78.20
N ALA A 591 -4.94 -25.04 -79.46
CA ALA A 591 -4.86 -25.93 -80.62
C ALA A 591 -3.46 -26.53 -80.88
N LEU A 592 -2.42 -26.03 -80.18
CA LEU A 592 -1.05 -26.52 -80.25
C LEU A 592 -0.69 -27.45 -79.07
N GLY A 593 -1.67 -27.78 -78.22
CA GLY A 593 -1.46 -28.61 -77.02
C GLY A 593 -0.82 -27.85 -75.86
N GLN A 594 -0.76 -26.51 -75.89
CA GLN A 594 -0.22 -25.73 -74.78
C GLN A 594 -1.32 -25.34 -73.79
N ASN A 595 -1.06 -25.52 -72.51
CA ASN A 595 -1.96 -25.07 -71.44
C ASN A 595 -1.85 -23.55 -71.27
N ARG A 596 -2.97 -22.85 -71.49
CA ARG A 596 -3.15 -21.44 -71.17
C ARG A 596 -3.99 -21.31 -69.91
N THR A 597 -3.48 -20.57 -68.93
CA THR A 597 -4.19 -20.32 -67.67
C THR A 597 -4.59 -18.85 -67.53
N SER A 598 -5.77 -18.57 -66.96
CA SER A 598 -6.22 -17.22 -66.64
C SER A 598 -6.76 -17.09 -65.21
N SER A 599 -6.73 -15.87 -64.69
CA SER A 599 -7.19 -15.58 -63.33
C SER A 599 -8.72 -15.56 -63.22
N GLY A 600 -9.25 -15.93 -62.06
CA GLY A 600 -10.67 -15.80 -61.73
C GLY A 600 -10.86 -15.27 -60.31
N ASN A 601 -11.83 -14.38 -60.15
CA ASN A 601 -12.29 -13.87 -58.86
C ASN A 601 -13.76 -14.24 -58.65
N ALA A 602 -14.19 -14.35 -57.41
CA ALA A 602 -15.58 -14.56 -57.07
C ALA A 602 -15.89 -13.90 -55.73
N GLY A 603 -17.11 -13.39 -55.58
CA GLY A 603 -17.58 -12.78 -54.35
C GLY A 603 -19.05 -13.03 -54.14
N GLY A 604 -19.41 -13.46 -52.93
CA GLY A 604 -20.77 -13.84 -52.56
C GLY A 604 -21.19 -13.34 -51.18
N LEU A 605 -22.48 -13.09 -51.03
CA LEU A 605 -23.13 -12.73 -49.77
C LEU A 605 -24.25 -13.72 -49.48
N GLY A 606 -24.45 -14.06 -48.22
CA GLY A 606 -25.35 -15.14 -47.88
C GLY A 606 -25.81 -15.15 -46.44
N VAL A 607 -26.59 -16.19 -46.13
CA VAL A 607 -27.03 -16.53 -44.79
C VAL A 607 -26.73 -17.99 -44.50
N GLY A 608 -26.44 -18.30 -43.25
CA GLY A 608 -26.11 -19.65 -42.85
C GLY A 608 -26.42 -19.92 -41.39
N THR A 609 -26.27 -21.18 -41.02
CA THR A 609 -26.34 -21.63 -39.64
C THR A 609 -25.22 -22.62 -39.37
N GLY A 610 -24.56 -22.45 -38.23
CA GLY A 610 -23.60 -23.39 -37.68
C GLY A 610 -24.14 -24.06 -36.43
N VAL A 611 -23.75 -25.31 -36.20
CA VAL A 611 -24.01 -26.04 -34.96
C VAL A 611 -22.67 -26.58 -34.46
N ARG A 612 -22.30 -26.22 -33.24
CA ARG A 612 -21.06 -26.69 -32.60
C ARG A 612 -21.35 -27.39 -31.28
N TYR A 613 -20.78 -28.58 -31.12
CA TYR A 613 -20.80 -29.33 -29.88
C TYR A 613 -19.38 -29.43 -29.30
N TRP A 614 -19.19 -28.93 -28.08
CA TRP A 614 -17.91 -28.95 -27.38
C TRP A 614 -17.77 -30.19 -26.48
N PHE A 615 -16.56 -30.76 -26.39
CA PHE A 615 -16.29 -31.93 -25.54
C PHE A 615 -14.81 -32.00 -25.08
N ARG A 616 -14.47 -33.06 -24.34
CA ARG A 616 -13.14 -33.30 -23.76
C ARG A 616 -12.69 -32.21 -22.79
N GLU A 617 -13.55 -31.91 -21.82
CA GLU A 617 -13.23 -31.06 -20.69
C GLU A 617 -12.91 -31.91 -19.45
N ASP A 618 -12.16 -31.34 -18.51
CA ASP A 618 -11.91 -31.95 -17.21
C ASP A 618 -11.96 -30.87 -16.10
N LYS A 619 -11.67 -31.27 -14.86
CA LYS A 619 -11.66 -30.36 -13.70
C LYS A 619 -10.87 -29.05 -13.97
N TYR A 620 -9.74 -29.15 -14.66
CA TYR A 620 -8.79 -28.05 -14.87
C TYR A 620 -8.83 -27.46 -16.29
N LYS A 621 -9.39 -28.18 -17.26
CA LYS A 621 -9.37 -27.80 -18.68
C LYS A 621 -10.78 -27.57 -19.19
N ALA A 622 -10.98 -26.47 -19.91
CA ALA A 622 -12.20 -26.20 -20.66
C ALA A 622 -12.30 -27.20 -21.83
N PRO A 623 -13.48 -27.36 -22.47
CA PRO A 623 -13.62 -28.25 -23.61
C PRO A 623 -12.56 -27.99 -24.67
N GLN A 624 -11.70 -28.98 -24.90
CA GLN A 624 -10.59 -28.82 -25.81
C GLN A 624 -10.99 -29.16 -27.24
N SER A 625 -12.02 -29.99 -27.41
CA SER A 625 -12.44 -30.53 -28.70
C SER A 625 -13.82 -30.05 -29.08
N TYR A 626 -14.10 -30.06 -30.39
CA TYR A 626 -15.44 -29.79 -30.89
C TYR A 626 -15.75 -30.51 -32.19
N VAL A 627 -17.04 -30.73 -32.42
CA VAL A 627 -17.60 -31.05 -33.74
C VAL A 627 -18.43 -29.85 -34.17
N ASP A 628 -18.17 -29.35 -35.36
CA ASP A 628 -18.82 -28.19 -35.95
C ASP A 628 -19.42 -28.59 -37.30
N PHE A 629 -20.68 -28.25 -37.52
CA PHE A 629 -21.35 -28.41 -38.80
C PHE A 629 -21.98 -27.08 -39.19
N SER A 630 -21.66 -26.57 -40.38
CA SER A 630 -22.26 -25.36 -40.90
C SER A 630 -22.80 -25.56 -42.31
N VAL A 631 -23.95 -24.95 -42.57
CA VAL A 631 -24.58 -24.87 -43.89
C VAL A 631 -24.94 -23.42 -44.13
N GLN A 632 -24.59 -22.92 -45.31
CA GLN A 632 -24.88 -21.57 -45.73
C GLN A 632 -25.26 -21.56 -47.20
N TYR A 633 -26.13 -20.62 -47.55
CA TYR A 633 -26.48 -20.32 -48.93
C TYR A 633 -25.93 -18.94 -49.27
N ARG A 634 -25.23 -18.82 -50.39
CA ARG A 634 -24.66 -17.56 -50.87
C ARG A 634 -25.21 -17.22 -52.24
N GLU A 635 -25.51 -15.95 -52.44
CA GLU A 635 -25.79 -15.34 -53.73
C GLU A 635 -24.53 -14.69 -54.27
N LYS A 636 -24.30 -14.83 -55.57
CA LYS A 636 -23.16 -14.21 -56.25
C LYS A 636 -23.38 -12.71 -56.34
N VAL A 637 -22.37 -11.95 -55.91
CA VAL A 637 -22.33 -10.49 -56.05
C VAL A 637 -21.48 -10.11 -57.27
N PHE A 638 -20.35 -10.80 -57.49
CA PHE A 638 -19.49 -10.58 -58.66
C PHE A 638 -18.64 -11.82 -58.98
N GLY A 639 -18.06 -11.85 -60.17
CA GLY A 639 -17.07 -12.85 -60.58
C GLY A 639 -17.69 -14.19 -61.01
N ASP A 640 -16.99 -15.28 -60.75
CA ASP A 640 -17.34 -16.63 -61.18
C ASP A 640 -18.51 -17.25 -60.37
N ASP A 641 -19.24 -18.20 -60.98
CA ASP A 641 -20.41 -18.89 -60.39
C ASP A 641 -20.08 -19.74 -59.15
N ARG A 642 -18.80 -19.92 -58.85
CA ARG A 642 -18.35 -20.59 -57.62
C ARG A 642 -18.68 -19.82 -56.33
N ALA A 643 -19.08 -18.54 -56.44
CA ALA A 643 -19.52 -17.74 -55.30
C ALA A 643 -20.99 -17.99 -54.89
N GLU A 644 -21.79 -18.70 -55.69
CA GLU A 644 -23.21 -18.95 -55.42
C GLU A 644 -23.57 -20.41 -55.06
N GLY A 645 -24.69 -20.54 -54.36
CA GLY A 645 -25.32 -21.81 -54.00
C GLY A 645 -25.08 -22.24 -52.56
N VAL A 646 -25.22 -23.55 -52.32
CA VAL A 646 -25.10 -24.14 -50.98
C VAL A 646 -23.67 -24.54 -50.70
N PHE A 647 -23.16 -24.09 -49.55
CA PHE A 647 -21.86 -24.44 -49.01
C PHE A 647 -22.09 -25.17 -47.69
N ALA A 648 -21.43 -26.30 -47.48
CA ALA A 648 -21.49 -27.04 -46.22
C ALA A 648 -20.08 -27.38 -45.73
N ARG A 649 -19.88 -27.31 -44.41
CA ARG A 649 -18.61 -27.66 -43.76
C ARG A 649 -18.89 -28.47 -42.51
N MET A 650 -18.19 -29.59 -42.37
CA MET A 650 -18.10 -30.35 -41.12
C MET A 650 -16.64 -30.33 -40.65
N THR A 651 -16.41 -29.94 -39.40
CA THR A 651 -15.08 -29.90 -38.78
C THR A 651 -15.09 -30.70 -37.48
N PHE A 652 -14.19 -31.66 -37.36
CA PHE A 652 -13.84 -32.35 -36.13
C PHE A 652 -12.47 -31.86 -35.67
N SER A 653 -12.38 -31.31 -34.46
CA SER A 653 -11.13 -30.85 -33.85
C SER A 653 -10.87 -31.59 -32.55
N TRP A 654 -9.73 -32.27 -32.47
CA TRP A 654 -9.21 -32.98 -31.30
C TRP A 654 -7.92 -32.31 -30.83
#